data_AF-A0A8C6DQA4-F1
#
_entry.id   AF-A0A8C6DQA4-F1
#
_cell.length_a   1.000
_cell.length_b   1.000
_cell.length_c   1.000
_cell.angle_alpha   90.00
_cell.angle_beta   90.00
_cell.angle_gamma   90.00
#
_symmetry.space_group_name_H-M   'P 1'
#
loop_
_entity.id
_entity.type
_entity.pdbx_description
1 polymer ?
#
loop_
_entity_poly.entity_id
_entity_poly.type
_entity_poly.pdbx_seq_one_letter_code
_entity_poly.pdbx_strand_id
1 'polypeptide(L)'
;MPRPGRPGGARLPLLLLLPPLLLLPGSYAGNLTVAVVLPLTNTSYPWSWARVGPAVELALARVRARPDLLPGWTVRTVLGSSESALGVCSDTAAPLAAVDLKWEHSPAVFLGPGCVYAAAPVGRFTAHWRVPLLTAGAPAVGFGAKDEYALTTRAGPSHAKLGDFVAALHRRLGWERQALVLYAYQPGDDQPCFFVVEGLYMRVRDRLNITVDHLEFAEGDRDHYTMLLRTVRRKGRVIYICSSPDTFRALMLLALEAGLSGDDYVFFHLDLFGQSLQGAHGLAPRRPWERGDGQDVSAHQAFRAAKIITYKEPDNPEYLEFLQKLKHLALEQFNFTMEDGLVNTIPASFHDGLLLYIQAVMETLAHGGAVTDGEGITQRMWNRSFQGVTGYLKMDSNGDRETDFSLWDMDPNTGAFRVVLNFNGTSQELVTMSGCKLNWPLGYPPPDVPKCGFDNEDPACNQDHFSTLEVLALVGSLSLLSILIVSFFIYRKMQLEKELASELWRVRWEDLQPSSLERHLRSAGSRLTLSGRGSNYGSLLTTEGQFQIFAKTAYYKGNLVAVKRVNRKRIELTREVLFELKHMRDVQNEHLTRFVGACTDPPNICILTEYCPRGSLQDILENESITLDWMFRYSLTNDIVKGMLFLHNGAICSHGNLKSSNCVVDGRFVLKITDYGLESFRDPEPEQGHTLYAKKLWTAPELLRMASPPARGSQAGDVYSFGIILQEIALRSGAFHVEGLDLSPKEIIERVTRGEQPPFRPSLVLQSHLEELGQLMQRCWAEDPQERPPFQQIRLMLRKFNRENSSNILDNLLSRMEQYANNLEELVEERTQAYLEEKRKAEALLYQILPHSVAEQLKRGETVQAEAFDSVTIYFSDIVGFTALSAESTPMQVVTLLNDLYTCFDAVIDNFDVYKVETIGDAYMVVSGLPVRNGRLHAREVARMALALLDAVRSFRIRHRPQEQLRLRIGVHTGPVCAGVVGLKMPRYCLFGDTVNTASRMESNGEALKIHLSSETKAVLEEFGGFELELRGDVEMKGKGKVRTYWLLGERGSST
;
A
#
# COMPACT_ATOMS: atom_id res chain seq x y z
N MET A 1 39.59 -53.09 -19.30
CA MET A 1 39.22 -54.50 -19.04
C MET A 1 38.10 -54.51 -18.01
N PRO A 2 37.07 -55.38 -18.08
CA PRO A 2 36.71 -56.30 -19.16
C PRO A 2 35.20 -56.27 -19.55
N ARG A 3 34.94 -56.58 -20.82
CA ARG A 3 33.73 -57.26 -21.37
C ARG A 3 33.85 -58.79 -21.10
N PRO A 4 32.96 -59.75 -21.50
CA PRO A 4 31.86 -59.69 -22.51
C PRO A 4 30.59 -60.56 -22.23
N GLY A 5 29.61 -60.48 -23.15
CA GLY A 5 28.58 -61.52 -23.36
C GLY A 5 27.48 -61.12 -24.38
N ARG A 6 27.67 -61.48 -25.67
CA ARG A 6 26.74 -61.39 -26.84
C ARG A 6 25.89 -62.68 -26.98
N PRO A 7 25.04 -62.96 -28.03
CA PRO A 7 24.73 -62.29 -29.33
C PRO A 7 23.19 -62.18 -29.62
N GLY A 8 22.58 -61.76 -30.76
CA GLY A 8 22.90 -61.43 -32.17
C GLY A 8 21.60 -60.87 -32.86
N GLY A 9 21.49 -60.41 -34.12
CA GLY A 9 22.41 -60.24 -35.25
C GLY A 9 21.76 -59.48 -36.46
N ALA A 10 22.59 -59.22 -37.49
CA ALA A 10 22.32 -58.97 -38.94
C ALA A 10 21.58 -57.67 -39.39
N ARG A 11 21.91 -56.92 -40.47
CA ARG A 11 22.87 -57.00 -41.62
C ARG A 11 23.10 -55.57 -42.22
N LEU A 12 24.22 -55.36 -42.93
CA LEU A 12 24.70 -54.13 -43.63
C LEU A 12 23.89 -53.73 -44.89
N PRO A 13 24.12 -52.51 -45.43
CA PRO A 13 24.17 -52.29 -46.88
C PRO A 13 25.42 -51.54 -47.42
N LEU A 14 25.63 -51.66 -48.74
CA LEU A 14 26.76 -51.25 -49.58
C LEU A 14 26.29 -50.22 -50.64
N LEU A 15 27.11 -49.21 -50.98
CA LEU A 15 26.99 -48.30 -52.15
C LEU A 15 27.23 -49.07 -53.49
N LEU A 16 26.86 -48.70 -54.73
CA LEU A 16 26.76 -47.43 -55.49
C LEU A 16 26.20 -47.74 -56.93
N LEU A 17 25.48 -46.82 -57.61
CA LEU A 17 25.61 -46.39 -59.04
C LEU A 17 24.32 -45.86 -59.74
N LEU A 18 24.47 -44.68 -60.39
CA LEU A 18 23.87 -44.18 -61.67
C LEU A 18 22.43 -43.54 -61.71
N PRO A 19 22.14 -42.64 -62.69
CA PRO A 19 21.30 -41.43 -62.57
C PRO A 19 20.03 -41.46 -63.48
N PRO A 20 19.48 -40.30 -63.89
CA PRO A 20 18.33 -39.60 -63.33
C PRO A 20 16.99 -40.04 -63.96
N LEU A 21 15.92 -40.06 -63.15
CA LEU A 21 14.55 -40.18 -63.65
C LEU A 21 13.64 -39.19 -62.91
N LEU A 22 13.01 -38.34 -63.72
CA LEU A 22 11.95 -37.41 -63.40
C LEU A 22 11.01 -37.93 -62.31
N LEU A 23 10.99 -37.25 -61.17
CA LEU A 23 9.89 -37.30 -60.22
C LEU A 23 9.33 -35.88 -60.08
N LEU A 24 8.05 -35.76 -60.39
CA LEU A 24 7.18 -34.60 -60.21
C LEU A 24 7.35 -33.99 -58.80
N PRO A 25 7.23 -32.66 -58.63
CA PRO A 25 7.27 -32.05 -57.31
C PRO A 25 6.01 -32.44 -56.52
N GLY A 26 6.17 -33.40 -55.61
CA GLY A 26 5.19 -33.68 -54.56
C GLY A 26 5.09 -32.49 -53.61
N SER A 27 3.92 -31.86 -53.60
CA SER A 27 3.49 -30.81 -52.68
C SER A 27 3.62 -31.26 -51.21
N TYR A 28 4.58 -30.69 -50.47
CA TYR A 28 4.53 -30.68 -49.01
C TYR A 28 3.71 -29.46 -48.57
N ALA A 29 2.47 -29.68 -48.15
CA ALA A 29 1.64 -28.62 -47.59
C ALA A 29 2.11 -28.26 -46.16
N GLY A 30 2.56 -27.03 -45.94
CA GLY A 30 2.93 -26.50 -44.63
C GLY A 30 1.72 -26.10 -43.79
N ASN A 31 1.84 -26.12 -42.45
CA ASN A 31 0.80 -25.64 -41.54
C ASN A 31 1.21 -24.28 -40.94
N LEU A 32 0.34 -23.28 -41.06
CA LEU A 32 0.47 -22.00 -40.37
C LEU A 32 -0.40 -22.04 -39.11
N THR A 33 0.23 -22.22 -37.95
CA THR A 33 -0.47 -22.31 -36.67
C THR A 33 -0.69 -20.93 -36.05
N VAL A 34 -1.94 -20.61 -35.74
CA VAL A 34 -2.40 -19.40 -35.04
C VAL A 34 -2.78 -19.78 -33.61
N ALA A 35 -2.05 -19.25 -32.62
CA ALA A 35 -2.38 -19.45 -31.21
C ALA A 35 -3.35 -18.37 -30.73
N VAL A 36 -4.56 -18.77 -30.37
CA VAL A 36 -5.58 -17.85 -29.84
C VAL A 36 -5.50 -17.85 -28.32
N VAL A 37 -5.40 -16.67 -27.71
CA VAL A 37 -5.48 -16.49 -26.25
C VAL A 37 -6.56 -15.47 -25.96
N LEU A 38 -7.77 -15.93 -25.66
CA LEU A 38 -8.96 -15.09 -25.44
C LEU A 38 -9.87 -15.69 -24.38
N PRO A 39 -10.89 -14.96 -23.88
CA PRO A 39 -11.91 -15.54 -23.01
C PRO A 39 -12.72 -16.58 -23.79
N LEU A 40 -12.53 -17.87 -23.48
CA LEU A 40 -13.19 -18.98 -24.17
C LEU A 40 -14.60 -19.24 -23.63
N THR A 41 -14.82 -18.98 -22.35
CA THR A 41 -16.07 -19.28 -21.63
C THR A 41 -16.87 -18.03 -21.30
N ASN A 42 -16.21 -16.93 -20.93
CA ASN A 42 -16.90 -15.70 -20.59
C ASN A 42 -17.34 -14.93 -21.84
N THR A 43 -18.65 -14.76 -22.00
CA THR A 43 -19.29 -14.09 -23.14
C THR A 43 -19.66 -12.63 -22.86
N SER A 44 -19.19 -12.00 -21.79
CA SER A 44 -19.44 -10.57 -21.54
C SER A 44 -18.54 -9.66 -22.39
N TYR A 45 -17.30 -10.09 -22.68
CA TYR A 45 -16.30 -9.25 -23.33
C TYR A 45 -16.54 -9.05 -24.84
N PRO A 46 -16.27 -7.85 -25.40
CA PRO A 46 -16.31 -7.62 -26.85
C PRO A 46 -15.43 -8.58 -27.66
N TRP A 47 -14.33 -9.02 -27.07
CA TRP A 47 -13.35 -9.96 -27.63
C TRP A 47 -13.50 -11.40 -27.12
N SER A 48 -14.64 -11.75 -26.51
CA SER A 48 -14.93 -13.15 -26.12
C SER A 48 -14.90 -14.08 -27.34
N TRP A 49 -14.47 -15.32 -27.16
CA TRP A 49 -14.37 -16.31 -28.23
C TRP A 49 -15.73 -16.61 -28.88
N ALA A 50 -16.83 -16.55 -28.13
CA ALA A 50 -18.18 -16.69 -28.69
C ALA A 50 -18.53 -15.64 -29.76
N ARG A 51 -17.85 -14.47 -29.74
CA ARG A 51 -17.97 -13.41 -30.76
C ARG A 51 -16.85 -13.48 -31.79
N VAL A 52 -15.61 -13.68 -31.34
CA VAL A 52 -14.40 -13.64 -32.19
C VAL A 52 -14.20 -14.92 -33.00
N GLY A 53 -14.51 -16.09 -32.44
CA GLY A 53 -14.39 -17.39 -33.10
C GLY A 53 -15.15 -17.47 -34.43
N PRO A 54 -16.45 -17.12 -34.48
CA PRO A 54 -17.18 -17.05 -35.74
C PRO A 54 -16.54 -16.08 -36.75
N ALA A 55 -16.05 -14.92 -36.30
CA ALA A 55 -15.40 -13.93 -37.17
C ALA A 55 -14.08 -14.47 -37.76
N VAL A 56 -13.28 -15.15 -36.96
CA VAL A 56 -12.06 -15.84 -37.40
C VAL A 56 -12.42 -16.91 -38.43
N GLU A 57 -13.47 -17.69 -38.19
CA GLU A 57 -13.84 -18.78 -39.09
C GLU A 57 -14.37 -18.28 -40.44
N LEU A 58 -15.05 -17.12 -40.46
CA LEU A 58 -15.40 -16.41 -41.69
C LEU A 58 -14.15 -15.93 -42.46
N ALA A 59 -13.14 -15.41 -41.75
CA ALA A 59 -11.88 -15.01 -42.38
C ALA A 59 -11.15 -16.23 -42.99
N LEU A 60 -11.06 -17.33 -42.24
CA LEU A 60 -10.43 -18.56 -42.70
C LEU A 60 -11.19 -19.22 -43.85
N ALA A 61 -12.52 -19.19 -43.85
CA ALA A 61 -13.34 -19.64 -44.97
C ALA A 61 -13.05 -18.83 -46.24
N ARG A 62 -12.89 -17.51 -46.12
CA ARG A 62 -12.51 -16.63 -47.23
C ARG A 62 -11.10 -16.94 -47.78
N VAL A 63 -10.17 -17.30 -46.90
CA VAL A 63 -8.81 -17.72 -47.29
C VAL A 63 -8.85 -19.07 -48.00
N ARG A 64 -9.58 -20.06 -47.47
CA ARG A 64 -9.78 -21.37 -48.11
C ARG A 64 -10.43 -21.27 -49.49
N ALA A 65 -11.33 -20.32 -49.69
CA ALA A 65 -11.98 -20.08 -50.98
C ALA A 65 -11.08 -19.40 -52.02
N ARG A 66 -9.89 -18.92 -51.63
CA ARG A 66 -8.92 -18.22 -52.47
C ARG A 66 -7.59 -18.96 -52.53
N PRO A 67 -7.41 -19.90 -53.49
CA PRO A 67 -6.18 -20.69 -53.63
C PRO A 67 -4.93 -19.84 -53.94
N ASP A 68 -5.14 -18.60 -54.39
CA ASP A 68 -4.11 -17.56 -54.58
C ASP A 68 -3.50 -17.08 -53.26
N LEU A 69 -4.23 -17.18 -52.16
CA LEU A 69 -3.75 -16.81 -50.83
C LEU A 69 -3.04 -18.01 -50.16
N LEU A 70 -1.77 -17.80 -49.77
CA LEU A 70 -0.95 -18.80 -49.05
C LEU A 70 -0.76 -20.13 -49.82
N PRO A 71 -0.17 -20.12 -51.03
CA PRO A 71 0.00 -21.33 -51.82
C PRO A 71 0.84 -22.37 -51.07
N GLY A 72 0.28 -23.57 -50.88
CA GLY A 72 0.95 -24.67 -50.19
C GLY A 72 0.93 -24.58 -48.66
N TRP A 73 0.17 -23.66 -48.06
CA TRP A 73 0.01 -23.56 -46.60
C TRP A 73 -1.45 -23.66 -46.17
N THR A 74 -1.71 -24.32 -45.04
CA THR A 74 -3.03 -24.36 -44.40
C THR A 74 -3.00 -23.72 -43.03
N VAL A 75 -3.96 -22.84 -42.76
CA VAL A 75 -4.05 -22.15 -41.46
C VAL A 75 -4.77 -23.06 -40.45
N ARG A 76 -4.17 -23.25 -39.27
CA ARG A 76 -4.75 -24.01 -38.15
C ARG A 76 -4.80 -23.14 -36.90
N THR A 77 -5.89 -23.21 -36.16
CA THR A 77 -6.06 -22.49 -34.89
C THR A 77 -5.88 -23.45 -33.71
N VAL A 78 -5.17 -22.99 -32.68
CA VAL A 78 -5.04 -23.67 -31.38
C VAL A 78 -5.50 -22.68 -30.31
N LEU A 79 -6.25 -23.15 -29.31
CA LEU A 79 -6.97 -22.29 -28.38
C LEU A 79 -6.41 -22.40 -26.97
N GLY A 80 -6.18 -21.26 -26.33
CA GLY A 80 -5.87 -21.13 -24.92
C GLY A 80 -6.78 -20.08 -24.28
N SER A 81 -7.15 -20.31 -23.02
CA SER A 81 -8.01 -19.37 -22.29
C SER A 81 -7.18 -18.26 -21.64
N SER A 82 -7.64 -17.02 -21.75
CA SER A 82 -7.10 -15.91 -20.97
C SER A 82 -7.74 -15.79 -19.58
N GLU A 83 -8.67 -16.67 -19.22
CA GLU A 83 -9.47 -16.59 -18.00
C GLU A 83 -8.80 -17.27 -16.81
N SER A 84 -8.95 -16.66 -15.63
CA SER A 84 -8.65 -17.31 -14.34
C SER A 84 -9.75 -18.31 -13.95
N ALA A 85 -9.57 -18.99 -12.82
CA ALA A 85 -10.58 -19.85 -12.22
C ALA A 85 -11.91 -19.13 -11.89
N LEU A 86 -11.90 -17.79 -11.82
CA LEU A 86 -13.08 -16.95 -11.58
C LEU A 86 -13.83 -16.58 -12.88
N GLY A 87 -13.36 -17.03 -14.05
CA GLY A 87 -14.00 -16.74 -15.34
C GLY A 87 -13.78 -15.31 -15.84
N VAL A 88 -12.85 -14.56 -15.26
CA VAL A 88 -12.45 -13.21 -15.72
C VAL A 88 -11.07 -13.26 -16.36
N CYS A 89 -10.82 -12.38 -17.32
CA CYS A 89 -9.50 -12.30 -17.95
C CYS A 89 -8.43 -11.92 -16.91
N SER A 90 -7.28 -12.60 -16.96
CA SER A 90 -6.24 -12.49 -15.93
C SER A 90 -4.87 -12.26 -16.54
N ASP A 91 -4.11 -11.40 -15.86
CA ASP A 91 -2.68 -11.15 -16.07
C ASP A 91 -1.78 -12.37 -15.83
N THR A 92 -2.31 -13.41 -15.17
CA THR A 92 -1.56 -14.62 -14.83
C THR A 92 -1.97 -15.80 -15.70
N ALA A 93 -3.28 -16.01 -15.90
CA ALA A 93 -3.76 -17.14 -16.69
C ALA A 93 -3.40 -17.02 -18.18
N ALA A 94 -3.49 -15.81 -18.74
CA ALA A 94 -3.19 -15.56 -20.15
C ALA A 94 -1.73 -15.86 -20.55
N PRO A 95 -0.68 -15.37 -19.83
CA PRO A 95 0.69 -15.71 -20.18
C PRO A 95 1.01 -17.18 -19.95
N LEU A 96 0.44 -17.84 -18.95
CA LEU A 96 0.61 -19.29 -18.76
C LEU A 96 0.08 -20.07 -19.97
N ALA A 97 -1.15 -19.77 -20.40
CA ALA A 97 -1.73 -20.37 -21.60
C ALA A 97 -0.89 -20.05 -22.86
N ALA A 98 -0.37 -18.83 -22.98
CA ALA A 98 0.49 -18.45 -24.11
C ALA A 98 1.80 -19.24 -24.14
N VAL A 99 2.43 -19.48 -22.98
CA VAL A 99 3.65 -20.30 -22.83
C VAL A 99 3.37 -21.75 -23.18
N ASP A 100 2.27 -22.33 -22.69
CA ASP A 100 1.88 -23.71 -22.98
C ASP A 100 1.65 -23.91 -24.49
N LEU A 101 0.86 -23.02 -25.11
CA LEU A 101 0.65 -23.04 -26.57
C LEU A 101 1.96 -22.84 -27.35
N LYS A 102 2.87 -22.01 -26.84
CA LYS A 102 4.17 -21.78 -27.49
C LYS A 102 5.01 -23.05 -27.51
N TRP A 103 5.09 -23.76 -26.39
CA TRP A 103 5.86 -24.99 -26.27
C TRP A 103 5.22 -26.16 -27.02
N GLU A 104 3.91 -26.31 -26.96
CA GLU A 104 3.22 -27.47 -27.55
C GLU A 104 3.10 -27.37 -29.08
N HIS A 105 2.82 -26.19 -29.61
CA HIS A 105 2.41 -26.03 -31.01
C HIS A 105 3.31 -25.14 -31.86
N SER A 106 4.29 -24.45 -31.26
CA SER A 106 5.21 -23.53 -31.96
C SER A 106 4.47 -22.60 -32.95
N PRO A 107 3.49 -21.81 -32.50
CA PRO A 107 2.68 -20.95 -33.35
C PRO A 107 3.51 -19.91 -34.10
N ALA A 108 3.04 -19.58 -35.31
CA ALA A 108 3.60 -18.55 -36.17
C ALA A 108 3.09 -17.14 -35.81
N VAL A 109 1.92 -17.05 -35.16
CA VAL A 109 1.30 -15.79 -34.72
C VAL A 109 0.38 -16.05 -33.53
N PHE A 110 0.30 -15.07 -32.63
CA PHE A 110 -0.70 -15.03 -31.56
C PHE A 110 -1.88 -14.13 -31.94
N LEU A 111 -3.10 -14.56 -31.60
CA LEU A 111 -4.35 -13.82 -31.78
C LEU A 111 -4.97 -13.54 -30.41
N GLY A 112 -5.10 -12.26 -30.05
CA GLY A 112 -5.39 -11.84 -28.67
C GLY A 112 -4.11 -11.80 -27.81
N PRO A 113 -4.21 -11.50 -26.50
CA PRO A 113 -5.42 -11.23 -25.72
C PRO A 113 -6.09 -9.89 -26.01
N GLY A 114 -7.35 -9.78 -25.59
CA GLY A 114 -8.16 -8.56 -25.74
C GLY A 114 -8.14 -7.65 -24.50
N CYS A 115 -8.11 -8.22 -23.29
CA CYS A 115 -8.01 -7.44 -22.05
C CYS A 115 -6.62 -6.82 -21.89
N VAL A 116 -6.54 -5.64 -21.28
CA VAL A 116 -5.28 -4.91 -21.08
C VAL A 116 -4.34 -5.69 -20.17
N TYR A 117 -4.83 -6.13 -19.01
CA TYR A 117 -4.01 -6.86 -18.04
C TYR A 117 -3.52 -8.22 -18.55
N ALA A 118 -4.32 -8.90 -19.38
CA ALA A 118 -3.93 -10.16 -20.01
C ALA A 118 -2.93 -9.96 -21.16
N ALA A 119 -3.09 -8.92 -21.97
CA ALA A 119 -2.26 -8.68 -23.15
C ALA A 119 -0.87 -8.15 -22.80
N ALA A 120 -0.70 -7.44 -21.69
CA ALA A 120 0.59 -6.88 -21.28
C ALA A 120 1.70 -7.94 -21.09
N PRO A 121 1.53 -8.98 -20.27
CA PRO A 121 2.55 -10.01 -20.13
C PRO A 121 2.70 -10.84 -21.41
N VAL A 122 1.61 -11.19 -22.10
CA VAL A 122 1.67 -11.98 -23.35
C VAL A 122 2.43 -11.22 -24.44
N GLY A 123 2.19 -9.91 -24.61
CA GLY A 123 2.88 -9.07 -25.57
C GLY A 123 4.39 -9.02 -25.36
N ARG A 124 4.84 -8.99 -24.10
CA ARG A 124 6.27 -9.05 -23.75
C ARG A 124 6.88 -10.42 -24.06
N PHE A 125 6.16 -11.51 -23.80
CA PHE A 125 6.60 -12.86 -24.19
C PHE A 125 6.71 -13.01 -25.72
N THR A 126 5.70 -12.56 -26.47
CA THR A 126 5.71 -12.64 -27.93
C THR A 126 6.81 -11.77 -28.56
N ALA A 127 7.05 -10.59 -28.00
CA ALA A 127 8.19 -9.74 -28.37
C ALA A 127 9.53 -10.48 -28.13
N HIS A 128 9.69 -11.11 -26.97
CA HIS A 128 10.89 -11.89 -26.65
C HIS A 128 11.09 -13.09 -27.59
N TRP A 129 10.01 -13.81 -27.92
CA TRP A 129 10.04 -14.93 -28.86
C TRP A 129 10.12 -14.53 -30.33
N ARG A 130 10.06 -13.22 -30.63
CA ARG A 130 9.96 -12.65 -31.99
C ARG A 130 8.79 -13.23 -32.79
N VAL A 131 7.66 -13.44 -32.13
CA VAL A 131 6.42 -13.92 -32.74
C VAL A 131 5.44 -12.74 -32.84
N PRO A 132 4.82 -12.48 -34.00
CA PRO A 132 3.79 -11.46 -34.12
C PRO A 132 2.61 -11.71 -33.19
N LEU A 133 2.10 -10.64 -32.57
CA LEU A 133 0.85 -10.64 -31.82
C LEU A 133 -0.15 -9.73 -32.53
N LEU A 134 -1.32 -10.26 -32.88
CA LEU A 134 -2.41 -9.51 -33.47
C LEU A 134 -3.59 -9.46 -32.52
N THR A 135 -4.10 -8.26 -32.24
CA THR A 135 -5.27 -8.10 -31.37
C THR A 135 -6.14 -6.94 -31.83
N ALA A 136 -7.45 -7.04 -31.63
CA ALA A 136 -8.38 -5.92 -31.75
C ALA A 136 -8.86 -5.38 -30.39
N GLY A 137 -8.24 -5.84 -29.30
CA GLY A 137 -8.35 -5.24 -27.96
C GLY A 137 -7.07 -4.53 -27.56
N ALA A 138 -6.63 -4.72 -26.32
CA ALA A 138 -5.44 -4.09 -25.73
C ALA A 138 -5.35 -2.56 -26.03
N PRO A 139 -6.42 -1.79 -25.77
CA PRO A 139 -6.52 -0.41 -26.23
C PRO A 139 -5.69 0.59 -25.41
N ALA A 140 -5.13 0.18 -24.26
CA ALA A 140 -4.36 1.03 -23.36
C ALA A 140 -3.17 1.74 -24.04
N VAL A 141 -2.78 2.90 -23.50
CA VAL A 141 -1.72 3.74 -24.10
C VAL A 141 -0.35 3.06 -24.05
N GLY A 142 -0.10 2.23 -23.02
CA GLY A 142 1.17 1.53 -22.82
C GLY A 142 1.58 0.61 -23.99
N PHE A 143 0.62 0.00 -24.70
CA PHE A 143 0.88 -0.82 -25.90
C PHE A 143 1.36 0.00 -27.11
N GLY A 144 1.35 1.33 -27.01
CA GLY A 144 1.98 2.22 -27.98
C GLY A 144 3.52 2.19 -27.89
N ALA A 145 4.10 1.75 -26.78
CA ALA A 145 5.55 1.60 -26.62
C ALA A 145 6.05 0.30 -27.29
N LYS A 146 6.20 0.32 -28.62
CA LYS A 146 6.59 -0.85 -29.41
C LYS A 146 8.04 -1.31 -29.20
N ASP A 147 8.84 -0.55 -28.45
CA ASP A 147 10.16 -1.02 -27.97
C ASP A 147 10.01 -2.20 -26.99
N GLU A 148 8.95 -2.18 -26.18
CA GLU A 148 8.61 -3.26 -25.24
C GLU A 148 7.64 -4.28 -25.86
N TYR A 149 6.64 -3.77 -26.58
CA TYR A 149 5.61 -4.59 -27.26
C TYR A 149 5.94 -4.78 -28.74
N ALA A 150 7.20 -5.16 -29.03
CA ALA A 150 7.64 -5.39 -30.39
C ALA A 150 6.76 -6.45 -31.07
N LEU A 151 6.49 -6.26 -32.36
CA LEU A 151 5.64 -7.14 -33.19
C LEU A 151 4.15 -7.20 -32.78
N THR A 152 3.71 -6.38 -31.82
CA THR A 152 2.30 -6.27 -31.45
C THR A 152 1.57 -5.30 -32.38
N THR A 153 0.61 -5.82 -33.16
CA THR A 153 -0.21 -5.08 -34.12
C THR A 153 -1.64 -4.97 -33.61
N ARG A 154 -2.13 -3.74 -33.39
CA ARG A 154 -3.49 -3.49 -32.89
C ARG A 154 -4.43 -3.16 -34.05
N ALA A 155 -5.19 -4.16 -34.50
CA ALA A 155 -6.14 -4.05 -35.61
C ALA A 155 -7.51 -3.45 -35.19
N GLY A 156 -7.72 -3.26 -33.89
CA GLY A 156 -8.90 -2.62 -33.32
C GLY A 156 -8.60 -1.21 -32.79
N PRO A 157 -9.59 -0.58 -32.13
CA PRO A 157 -9.41 0.75 -31.57
C PRO A 157 -8.34 0.84 -30.48
N SER A 158 -7.73 2.02 -30.33
CA SER A 158 -6.85 2.33 -29.19
C SER A 158 -7.23 3.65 -28.53
N HIS A 159 -7.06 3.75 -27.21
CA HIS A 159 -7.49 4.90 -26.43
C HIS A 159 -6.65 6.16 -26.69
N ALA A 160 -5.42 6.01 -27.16
CA ALA A 160 -4.63 7.16 -27.62
C ALA A 160 -5.34 7.90 -28.77
N LYS A 161 -6.03 7.19 -29.68
CA LYS A 161 -6.74 7.81 -30.81
C LYS A 161 -7.97 8.61 -30.38
N LEU A 162 -8.58 8.27 -29.23
CA LEU A 162 -9.63 9.09 -28.62
C LEU A 162 -9.10 10.49 -28.27
N GLY A 163 -7.87 10.59 -27.75
CA GLY A 163 -7.27 11.88 -27.46
C GLY A 163 -6.92 12.69 -28.72
N ASP A 164 -6.61 12.04 -29.85
CA ASP A 164 -6.47 12.74 -31.14
C ASP A 164 -7.83 13.32 -31.61
N PHE A 165 -8.94 12.60 -31.42
CA PHE A 165 -10.29 13.11 -31.66
C PHE A 165 -10.63 14.31 -30.76
N VAL A 166 -10.42 14.17 -29.45
CA VAL A 166 -10.67 15.25 -28.48
C VAL A 166 -9.81 16.47 -28.80
N ALA A 167 -8.55 16.28 -29.19
CA ALA A 167 -7.69 17.37 -29.60
C ALA A 167 -8.22 18.11 -30.83
N ALA A 168 -8.71 17.39 -31.85
CA ALA A 168 -9.35 18.00 -33.01
C ALA A 168 -10.65 18.75 -32.65
N LEU A 169 -11.44 18.21 -31.72
CA LEU A 169 -12.68 18.81 -31.25
C LEU A 169 -12.41 20.13 -30.52
N HIS A 170 -11.45 20.14 -29.60
CA HIS A 170 -11.01 21.33 -28.89
C HIS A 170 -10.51 22.43 -29.82
N ARG A 171 -9.68 22.10 -30.81
CA ARG A 171 -9.22 23.06 -31.85
C ARG A 171 -10.39 23.66 -32.64
N ARG A 172 -11.39 22.84 -32.98
CA ARG A 172 -12.57 23.31 -33.72
C ARG A 172 -13.46 24.24 -32.88
N LEU A 173 -13.53 24.02 -31.57
CA LEU A 173 -14.40 24.76 -30.66
C LEU A 173 -13.70 25.91 -29.92
N GLY A 174 -12.38 26.05 -30.08
CA GLY A 174 -11.59 27.12 -29.46
C GLY A 174 -11.32 26.90 -27.97
N TRP A 175 -11.25 25.66 -27.51
CA TRP A 175 -10.98 25.30 -26.11
C TRP A 175 -9.50 24.98 -25.90
N GLU A 176 -8.76 25.92 -25.31
CA GLU A 176 -7.28 25.93 -25.32
C GLU A 176 -6.65 26.00 -23.93
N ARG A 177 -7.42 25.92 -22.84
CA ARG A 177 -6.93 26.15 -21.48
C ARG A 177 -7.17 24.98 -20.54
N GLN A 178 -8.41 24.49 -20.42
CA GLN A 178 -8.75 23.53 -19.36
C GLN A 178 -9.87 22.54 -19.73
N ALA A 179 -9.75 21.31 -19.26
CA ALA A 179 -10.78 20.29 -19.31
C ALA A 179 -10.79 19.48 -18.00
N LEU A 180 -11.96 18.93 -17.65
CA LEU A 180 -12.12 18.03 -16.51
C LEU A 180 -12.56 16.65 -16.99
N VAL A 181 -11.96 15.60 -16.44
CA VAL A 181 -12.33 14.21 -16.75
C VAL A 181 -12.78 13.49 -15.49
N LEU A 182 -13.97 12.92 -15.51
CA LEU A 182 -14.51 12.08 -14.45
C LEU A 182 -14.57 10.64 -14.95
N TYR A 183 -14.14 9.69 -14.14
CA TYR A 183 -14.29 8.29 -14.51
C TYR A 183 -14.65 7.38 -13.35
N ALA A 184 -15.51 6.41 -13.67
CA ALA A 184 -15.95 5.39 -12.76
C ALA A 184 -14.87 4.31 -12.59
N TYR A 185 -14.72 3.85 -11.35
CA TYR A 185 -13.91 2.70 -10.97
C TYR A 185 -14.81 1.58 -10.42
N GLN A 186 -14.60 0.36 -10.91
CA GLN A 186 -15.21 -0.86 -10.38
C GLN A 186 -14.09 -1.86 -10.00
N PRO A 187 -14.02 -2.31 -8.74
CA PRO A 187 -13.04 -3.31 -8.33
C PRO A 187 -13.25 -4.64 -9.06
N GLY A 188 -12.18 -5.20 -9.63
CA GLY A 188 -12.18 -6.56 -10.21
C GLY A 188 -12.54 -6.68 -11.70
N ASP A 189 -12.77 -5.56 -12.41
CA ASP A 189 -12.87 -5.54 -13.89
C ASP A 189 -11.52 -5.12 -14.55
N ASP A 190 -11.42 -5.18 -15.88
CA ASP A 190 -10.27 -4.71 -16.70
C ASP A 190 -10.13 -3.17 -16.69
N GLN A 191 -10.83 -2.48 -15.78
CA GLN A 191 -10.83 -1.03 -15.56
C GLN A 191 -10.94 -0.22 -16.87
N PRO A 192 -11.98 -0.45 -17.69
CA PRO A 192 -12.06 0.12 -19.04
C PRO A 192 -12.03 1.64 -19.02
N CYS A 193 -12.75 2.28 -18.09
CA CYS A 193 -12.79 3.74 -18.02
C CYS A 193 -11.47 4.38 -17.60
N PHE A 194 -10.66 3.71 -16.77
CA PHE A 194 -9.32 4.19 -16.42
C PHE A 194 -8.44 4.29 -17.67
N PHE A 195 -8.35 3.22 -18.47
CA PHE A 195 -7.52 3.21 -19.67
C PHE A 195 -8.03 4.14 -20.79
N VAL A 196 -9.35 4.35 -20.87
CA VAL A 196 -9.94 5.37 -21.75
C VAL A 196 -9.45 6.76 -21.37
N VAL A 197 -9.52 7.11 -20.09
CA VAL A 197 -9.10 8.42 -19.57
C VAL A 197 -7.59 8.60 -19.64
N GLU A 198 -6.81 7.56 -19.34
CA GLU A 198 -5.35 7.59 -19.48
C GLU A 198 -4.94 7.93 -20.93
N GLY A 199 -5.53 7.24 -21.91
CA GLY A 199 -5.25 7.48 -23.32
C GLY A 199 -5.66 8.88 -23.78
N LEU A 200 -6.81 9.37 -23.33
CA LEU A 200 -7.25 10.74 -23.57
C LEU A 200 -6.29 11.75 -22.93
N TYR A 201 -6.01 11.61 -21.63
CA TYR A 201 -5.18 12.52 -20.84
C TYR A 201 -3.80 12.70 -21.45
N MET A 202 -3.08 11.60 -21.70
CA MET A 202 -1.73 11.64 -22.24
C MET A 202 -1.71 12.34 -23.59
N ARG A 203 -2.61 11.94 -24.50
CA ARG A 203 -2.60 12.44 -25.86
C ARG A 203 -3.08 13.89 -25.99
N VAL A 204 -4.09 14.29 -25.22
CA VAL A 204 -4.59 15.68 -25.21
C VAL A 204 -3.53 16.62 -24.65
N ARG A 205 -2.85 16.22 -23.56
CA ARG A 205 -1.75 16.99 -22.98
C ARG A 205 -0.61 17.16 -23.98
N ASP A 206 -0.22 16.09 -24.67
CA ASP A 206 0.86 16.14 -25.68
C ASP A 206 0.51 17.00 -26.91
N ARG A 207 -0.77 17.06 -27.31
CA ARG A 207 -1.22 17.72 -28.54
C ARG A 207 -1.67 19.17 -28.35
N LEU A 208 -2.22 19.51 -27.19
CA LEU A 208 -2.82 20.82 -26.92
C LEU A 208 -2.17 21.57 -25.75
N ASN A 209 -1.42 20.87 -24.88
CA ASN A 209 -0.80 21.44 -23.69
C ASN A 209 -1.79 22.19 -22.77
N ILE A 210 -3.02 21.69 -22.68
CA ILE A 210 -4.06 22.21 -21.78
C ILE A 210 -3.99 21.55 -20.40
N THR A 211 -4.57 22.21 -19.40
CA THR A 211 -4.74 21.61 -18.07
C THR A 211 -5.87 20.58 -18.13
N VAL A 212 -5.56 19.32 -17.85
CA VAL A 212 -6.56 18.25 -17.78
C VAL A 212 -6.62 17.75 -16.34
N ASP A 213 -7.61 18.25 -15.59
CA ASP A 213 -7.92 17.70 -14.26
C ASP A 213 -8.64 16.37 -14.42
N HIS A 214 -8.39 15.42 -13.52
CA HIS A 214 -9.08 14.13 -13.52
C HIS A 214 -9.48 13.72 -12.11
N LEU A 215 -10.63 13.04 -12.00
CA LEU A 215 -11.18 12.53 -10.76
C LEU A 215 -11.78 11.14 -10.99
N GLU A 216 -11.39 10.21 -10.15
CA GLU A 216 -11.99 8.88 -10.06
C GLU A 216 -13.18 8.89 -9.10
N PHE A 217 -14.14 8.00 -9.32
CA PHE A 217 -15.25 7.79 -8.40
C PHE A 217 -15.82 6.38 -8.48
N ALA A 218 -16.46 5.90 -7.40
CA ALA A 218 -17.16 4.63 -7.40
C ALA A 218 -18.63 4.81 -7.83
N GLU A 219 -19.14 3.90 -8.65
CA GLU A 219 -20.55 3.90 -9.01
C GLU A 219 -21.44 3.43 -7.85
N GLY A 220 -22.66 3.95 -7.77
CA GLY A 220 -23.66 3.54 -6.78
C GLY A 220 -23.67 4.35 -5.49
N ASP A 221 -22.72 5.29 -5.31
CA ASP A 221 -22.67 6.19 -4.17
C ASP A 221 -23.14 7.61 -4.55
N ARG A 222 -24.38 7.92 -4.19
CA ARG A 222 -25.03 9.19 -4.52
C ARG A 222 -24.42 10.39 -3.76
N ASP A 223 -23.87 10.18 -2.58
CA ASP A 223 -23.25 11.25 -1.79
C ASP A 223 -21.93 11.69 -2.43
N HIS A 224 -21.17 10.74 -2.98
CA HIS A 224 -20.00 11.03 -3.81
C HIS A 224 -20.34 11.87 -5.04
N TYR A 225 -21.50 11.65 -5.68
CA TYR A 225 -21.90 12.43 -6.87
C TYR A 225 -22.10 13.91 -6.56
N THR A 226 -22.63 14.23 -5.38
CA THR A 226 -22.79 15.62 -4.95
C THR A 226 -21.44 16.31 -4.71
N MET A 227 -20.47 15.57 -4.15
CA MET A 227 -19.09 16.06 -3.99
C MET A 227 -18.38 16.25 -5.35
N LEU A 228 -18.59 15.33 -6.30
CA LEU A 228 -18.06 15.44 -7.66
C LEU A 228 -18.55 16.73 -8.33
N LEU A 229 -19.85 17.04 -8.23
CA LEU A 229 -20.41 18.25 -8.84
C LEU A 229 -19.88 19.55 -8.22
N ARG A 230 -19.57 19.56 -6.91
CA ARG A 230 -18.86 20.70 -6.28
C ARG A 230 -17.49 20.91 -6.91
N THR A 231 -16.81 19.83 -7.25
CA THR A 231 -15.50 19.87 -7.91
C THR A 231 -15.62 20.28 -9.37
N VAL A 232 -16.64 19.77 -10.08
CA VAL A 232 -16.97 20.21 -11.45
C VAL A 232 -17.13 21.73 -11.51
N ARG A 233 -17.90 22.31 -10.60
CA ARG A 233 -18.12 23.76 -10.53
C ARG A 233 -16.80 24.55 -10.41
N ARG A 234 -15.83 24.02 -9.66
CA ARG A 234 -14.52 24.66 -9.40
C ARG A 234 -13.46 24.38 -10.45
N LYS A 235 -13.52 23.25 -11.16
CA LYS A 235 -12.40 22.77 -11.98
C LYS A 235 -12.67 22.63 -13.47
N GLY A 236 -13.92 22.71 -13.92
CA GLY A 236 -14.21 22.49 -15.35
C GLY A 236 -15.48 23.15 -15.86
N ARG A 237 -15.47 23.45 -17.16
CA ARG A 237 -16.66 23.78 -17.95
C ARG A 237 -16.86 22.79 -19.09
N VAL A 238 -15.77 22.33 -19.70
CA VAL A 238 -15.72 21.19 -20.62
C VAL A 238 -15.41 19.93 -19.81
N ILE A 239 -16.37 19.02 -19.70
CA ILE A 239 -16.28 17.86 -18.82
C ILE A 239 -16.47 16.57 -19.62
N TYR A 240 -15.54 15.64 -19.50
CA TYR A 240 -15.62 14.30 -20.06
C TYR A 240 -15.94 13.31 -18.96
N ILE A 241 -16.90 12.41 -19.16
CA ILE A 241 -17.34 11.45 -18.15
C ILE A 241 -17.30 10.06 -18.76
N CYS A 242 -16.52 9.14 -18.18
CA CYS A 242 -16.59 7.72 -18.50
C CYS A 242 -17.28 6.98 -17.35
N SER A 243 -18.48 6.45 -17.60
CA SER A 243 -19.27 5.69 -16.64
C SER A 243 -20.33 4.87 -17.35
N SER A 244 -21.05 4.03 -16.59
CA SER A 244 -22.28 3.40 -17.06
C SER A 244 -23.34 4.45 -17.50
N PRO A 245 -24.25 4.10 -18.44
CA PRO A 245 -25.30 5.00 -18.91
C PRO A 245 -26.20 5.55 -17.79
N ASP A 246 -26.52 4.72 -16.79
CA ASP A 246 -27.40 5.12 -15.70
C ASP A 246 -26.70 6.07 -14.73
N THR A 247 -25.41 5.85 -14.47
CA THR A 247 -24.57 6.77 -13.69
C THR A 247 -24.42 8.12 -14.39
N PHE A 248 -24.20 8.13 -15.71
CA PHE A 248 -24.14 9.37 -16.47
C PHE A 248 -25.48 10.12 -16.39
N ARG A 249 -26.61 9.42 -16.55
CA ARG A 249 -27.95 10.01 -16.39
C ARG A 249 -28.16 10.62 -15.00
N ALA A 250 -27.76 9.91 -13.94
CA ALA A 250 -27.86 10.42 -12.57
C ALA A 250 -27.01 11.68 -12.34
N LEU A 251 -25.78 11.71 -12.88
CA LEU A 251 -24.92 12.90 -12.82
C LEU A 251 -25.54 14.09 -13.56
N MET A 252 -26.18 13.86 -14.71
CA MET A 252 -26.86 14.94 -15.46
C MET A 252 -28.06 15.50 -14.71
N LEU A 253 -28.86 14.66 -14.08
CA LEU A 253 -29.99 15.09 -13.24
C LEU A 253 -29.51 15.95 -12.06
N LEU A 254 -28.47 15.50 -11.35
CA LEU A 254 -27.88 16.25 -10.24
C LEU A 254 -27.21 17.55 -10.71
N ALA A 255 -26.59 17.57 -11.90
CA ALA A 255 -26.02 18.78 -12.49
C ALA A 255 -27.12 19.82 -12.78
N LEU A 256 -28.28 19.39 -13.28
CA LEU A 256 -29.43 20.26 -13.47
C LEU A 256 -29.97 20.81 -12.14
N GLU A 257 -30.09 19.98 -11.10
CA GLU A 257 -30.49 20.41 -9.75
C GLU A 257 -29.50 21.43 -9.15
N ALA A 258 -28.20 21.29 -9.45
CA ALA A 258 -27.15 22.21 -9.02
C ALA A 258 -27.04 23.48 -9.88
N GLY A 259 -27.90 23.65 -10.90
CA GLY A 259 -27.89 24.79 -11.80
C GLY A 259 -26.72 24.83 -12.78
N LEU A 260 -26.10 23.68 -13.08
CA LEU A 260 -25.02 23.56 -14.06
C LEU A 260 -25.63 23.31 -15.45
N SER A 261 -26.18 24.37 -16.06
CA SER A 261 -26.85 24.29 -17.36
C SER A 261 -25.86 24.29 -18.53
N GLY A 262 -26.38 23.96 -19.72
CA GLY A 262 -25.61 24.00 -20.97
C GLY A 262 -25.22 25.39 -21.47
N ASP A 263 -25.52 26.43 -20.69
CA ASP A 263 -25.14 27.82 -20.97
C ASP A 263 -23.65 28.04 -20.67
N ASP A 264 -23.17 27.46 -19.57
CA ASP A 264 -21.79 27.56 -19.11
C ASP A 264 -21.04 26.22 -19.20
N TYR A 265 -21.73 25.08 -19.26
CA TYR A 265 -21.13 23.75 -19.17
C TYR A 265 -21.42 22.89 -20.40
N VAL A 266 -20.54 21.95 -20.69
CA VAL A 266 -20.79 20.87 -21.65
C VAL A 266 -20.27 19.56 -21.08
N PHE A 267 -21.11 18.52 -21.13
CA PHE A 267 -20.81 17.21 -20.60
C PHE A 267 -20.71 16.19 -21.74
N PHE A 268 -19.54 15.60 -21.93
CA PHE A 268 -19.29 14.56 -22.92
C PHE A 268 -19.30 13.19 -22.25
N HIS A 269 -20.26 12.33 -22.60
CA HIS A 269 -20.24 10.92 -22.20
C HIS A 269 -19.29 10.15 -23.12
N LEU A 270 -18.25 9.55 -22.54
CA LEU A 270 -17.31 8.65 -23.22
C LEU A 270 -17.89 7.24 -23.31
N ASP A 271 -18.96 7.08 -24.08
CA ASP A 271 -19.65 5.80 -24.30
C ASP A 271 -19.16 5.14 -25.59
N LEU A 272 -17.93 4.66 -25.60
CA LEU A 272 -17.25 4.23 -26.83
C LEU A 272 -18.01 3.13 -27.59
N PHE A 273 -18.70 2.23 -26.89
CA PHE A 273 -19.52 1.16 -27.47
C PHE A 273 -21.01 1.51 -27.61
N GLY A 274 -21.43 2.73 -27.25
CA GLY A 274 -22.79 3.21 -27.42
C GLY A 274 -23.83 2.44 -26.61
N GLN A 275 -23.49 1.99 -25.38
CA GLN A 275 -24.42 1.27 -24.49
C GLN A 275 -25.68 2.10 -24.18
N SER A 276 -25.52 3.41 -23.98
CA SER A 276 -26.62 4.35 -23.73
C SER A 276 -27.56 4.53 -24.93
N LEU A 277 -27.09 4.16 -26.13
CA LEU A 277 -27.82 4.30 -27.37
C LEU A 277 -28.56 3.01 -27.75
N GLN A 278 -28.48 1.94 -26.96
CA GLN A 278 -29.18 0.69 -27.22
C GLN A 278 -30.66 0.82 -26.82
N GLY A 279 -31.56 0.69 -27.80
CA GLY A 279 -33.01 0.89 -27.67
C GLY A 279 -33.75 0.26 -28.84
N ALA A 280 -35.00 -0.18 -28.59
CA ALA A 280 -35.76 -1.15 -29.40
C ALA A 280 -35.86 -0.81 -30.90
N HIS A 281 -35.26 -1.68 -31.72
CA HIS A 281 -35.30 -1.71 -33.18
C HIS A 281 -34.79 -0.44 -33.89
N GLY A 282 -33.96 -0.61 -34.91
CA GLY A 282 -33.24 0.45 -35.64
C GLY A 282 -34.08 1.51 -36.38
N LEU A 283 -35.33 1.74 -35.97
CA LEU A 283 -36.27 2.74 -36.47
C LEU A 283 -36.73 3.73 -35.38
N ALA A 284 -36.52 3.44 -34.09
CA ALA A 284 -36.91 4.34 -33.01
C ALA A 284 -35.83 5.43 -32.76
N PRO A 285 -36.23 6.70 -32.52
CA PRO A 285 -35.29 7.75 -32.17
C PRO A 285 -34.52 7.41 -30.89
N ARG A 286 -33.19 7.56 -30.93
CA ARG A 286 -32.31 7.24 -29.79
C ARG A 286 -32.50 8.26 -28.67
N ARG A 287 -33.08 7.83 -27.53
CA ARG A 287 -33.35 8.68 -26.36
C ARG A 287 -32.60 8.16 -25.12
N PRO A 288 -31.30 8.44 -25.00
CA PRO A 288 -30.47 7.91 -23.90
C PRO A 288 -30.92 8.38 -22.50
N TRP A 289 -31.68 9.47 -22.42
CA TRP A 289 -32.23 10.04 -21.19
C TRP A 289 -33.54 9.41 -20.71
N GLU A 290 -34.25 8.66 -21.57
CA GLU A 290 -35.58 8.11 -21.30
C GLU A 290 -35.46 6.79 -20.51
N ARG A 291 -36.19 6.66 -19.39
CA ARG A 291 -36.25 5.45 -18.55
C ARG A 291 -37.67 5.07 -18.12
N GLY A 292 -38.65 5.97 -18.22
CA GLY A 292 -40.03 5.73 -17.75
C GLY A 292 -40.17 5.79 -16.23
N ASP A 293 -39.25 6.46 -15.54
CA ASP A 293 -39.13 6.46 -14.07
C ASP A 293 -39.73 7.71 -13.39
N GLY A 294 -40.42 8.56 -14.16
CA GLY A 294 -41.01 9.82 -13.68
C GLY A 294 -40.03 11.02 -13.65
N GLN A 295 -38.75 10.82 -13.99
CA GLN A 295 -37.74 11.89 -14.06
C GLN A 295 -37.35 12.27 -15.50
N ASP A 296 -38.00 11.67 -16.49
CA ASP A 296 -37.65 11.83 -17.91
C ASP A 296 -37.75 13.28 -18.41
N VAL A 297 -38.66 14.10 -17.86
CA VAL A 297 -38.77 15.52 -18.21
C VAL A 297 -37.52 16.28 -17.77
N SER A 298 -37.07 16.05 -16.54
CA SER A 298 -35.83 16.61 -15.99
C SER A 298 -34.60 16.07 -16.72
N ALA A 299 -34.58 14.77 -17.04
CA ALA A 299 -33.48 14.14 -17.78
C ALA A 299 -33.37 14.70 -19.20
N HIS A 300 -34.49 14.87 -19.90
CA HIS A 300 -34.55 15.53 -21.20
C HIS A 300 -33.98 16.96 -21.15
N GLN A 301 -34.31 17.74 -20.12
CA GLN A 301 -33.75 19.08 -19.94
C GLN A 301 -32.25 19.04 -19.63
N ALA A 302 -31.80 18.14 -18.75
CA ALA A 302 -30.40 18.00 -18.38
C ALA A 302 -29.52 17.60 -19.58
N PHE A 303 -30.00 16.67 -20.41
CA PHE A 303 -29.24 16.17 -21.56
C PHE A 303 -29.10 17.19 -22.71
N ARG A 304 -29.72 18.38 -22.62
CA ARG A 304 -29.42 19.49 -23.53
C ARG A 304 -27.97 19.98 -23.41
N ALA A 305 -27.35 19.79 -22.24
CA ALA A 305 -25.94 20.09 -22.00
C ALA A 305 -25.01 18.89 -22.32
N ALA A 306 -25.58 17.72 -22.67
CA ALA A 306 -24.85 16.48 -22.86
C ALA A 306 -24.59 16.19 -24.35
N LYS A 307 -23.43 15.61 -24.64
CA LYS A 307 -23.06 15.04 -25.94
C LYS A 307 -22.43 13.67 -25.71
N ILE A 308 -22.58 12.74 -26.66
CA ILE A 308 -22.09 11.35 -26.49
C ILE A 308 -21.03 11.07 -27.55
N ILE A 309 -19.90 10.52 -27.13
CA ILE A 309 -18.79 10.14 -28.00
C ILE A 309 -18.77 8.62 -28.11
N THR A 310 -18.83 8.11 -29.34
CA THR A 310 -18.79 6.68 -29.63
C THR A 310 -17.72 6.37 -30.68
N TYR A 311 -17.35 5.10 -30.84
CA TYR A 311 -16.72 4.67 -32.09
C TYR A 311 -17.67 4.91 -33.26
N LYS A 312 -17.11 5.16 -34.45
CA LYS A 312 -17.90 5.27 -35.66
C LYS A 312 -18.40 3.87 -36.07
N GLU A 313 -19.70 3.75 -36.30
CA GLU A 313 -20.27 2.54 -36.88
C GLU A 313 -19.85 2.43 -38.36
N PRO A 314 -19.30 1.28 -38.81
CA PRO A 314 -19.03 1.09 -40.24
C PRO A 314 -20.33 1.08 -41.04
N ASP A 315 -20.42 1.98 -42.01
CA ASP A 315 -21.61 2.25 -42.83
C ASP A 315 -21.53 1.59 -44.23
N ASN A 316 -20.50 0.79 -44.47
CA ASN A 316 -20.28 0.09 -45.73
C ASN A 316 -21.13 -1.20 -45.83
N PRO A 317 -21.61 -1.57 -47.04
CA PRO A 317 -22.54 -2.69 -47.22
C PRO A 317 -21.94 -4.05 -46.81
N GLU A 318 -20.63 -4.22 -46.95
CA GLU A 318 -19.92 -5.45 -46.56
C GLU A 318 -20.00 -5.71 -45.06
N TYR A 319 -20.06 -4.65 -44.24
CA TYR A 319 -20.19 -4.78 -42.79
C TYR A 319 -21.55 -5.36 -42.40
N LEU A 320 -22.63 -4.90 -43.04
CA LEU A 320 -23.98 -5.40 -42.78
C LEU A 320 -24.14 -6.86 -43.18
N GLU A 321 -23.60 -7.25 -44.34
CA GLU A 321 -23.59 -8.64 -44.78
C GLU A 321 -22.76 -9.53 -43.83
N PHE A 322 -21.60 -9.03 -43.39
CA PHE A 322 -20.76 -9.70 -42.41
C PHE A 322 -21.49 -9.90 -41.08
N LEU A 323 -22.17 -8.89 -40.54
CA LEU A 323 -22.91 -8.99 -39.28
C LEU A 323 -24.00 -10.05 -39.33
N GLN A 324 -24.74 -10.16 -40.44
CA GLN A 324 -25.76 -11.20 -40.60
C GLN A 324 -25.15 -12.60 -40.54
N LYS A 325 -24.05 -12.82 -41.26
CA LYS A 325 -23.31 -14.10 -41.25
C LYS A 325 -22.72 -14.39 -39.87
N LEU A 326 -22.16 -13.37 -39.22
CA LEU A 326 -21.55 -13.47 -37.90
C LEU A 326 -22.57 -13.93 -36.86
N LYS A 327 -23.74 -13.29 -36.80
CA LYS A 327 -24.83 -13.66 -35.89
C LYS A 327 -25.33 -15.08 -36.12
N HIS A 328 -25.50 -15.46 -37.39
CA HIS A 328 -25.95 -16.80 -37.74
C HIS A 328 -24.95 -17.87 -37.27
N LEU A 329 -23.66 -17.65 -37.55
CA LEU A 329 -22.60 -18.60 -37.20
C LEU A 329 -22.34 -18.66 -35.69
N ALA A 330 -22.44 -17.52 -34.97
CA ALA A 330 -22.35 -17.48 -33.52
C ALA A 330 -23.46 -18.29 -32.84
N LEU A 331 -24.69 -18.23 -33.38
CA LEU A 331 -25.80 -19.02 -32.87
C LEU A 331 -25.64 -20.51 -33.19
N GLU A 332 -25.27 -20.84 -34.43
CA GLU A 332 -25.18 -22.22 -34.90
C GLU A 332 -24.01 -23.00 -34.26
N GLN A 333 -22.82 -22.41 -34.22
CA GLN A 333 -21.60 -23.11 -33.81
C GLN A 333 -21.19 -22.85 -32.36
N PHE A 334 -21.61 -21.73 -31.77
CA PHE A 334 -21.16 -21.28 -30.44
C PHE A 334 -22.32 -21.09 -29.45
N ASN A 335 -23.56 -21.38 -29.85
CA ASN A 335 -24.78 -21.23 -29.04
C ASN A 335 -24.89 -19.85 -28.36
N PHE A 336 -24.50 -18.79 -29.08
CA PHE A 336 -24.43 -17.43 -28.56
C PHE A 336 -25.29 -16.48 -29.41
N THR A 337 -26.23 -15.78 -28.77
CA THR A 337 -27.07 -14.78 -29.42
C THR A 337 -26.39 -13.41 -29.36
N MET A 338 -25.97 -12.92 -30.52
CA MET A 338 -25.27 -11.64 -30.63
C MET A 338 -26.26 -10.49 -30.89
N GLU A 339 -26.31 -9.55 -29.96
CA GLU A 339 -27.10 -8.32 -30.06
C GLU A 339 -26.50 -7.32 -31.07
N ASP A 340 -27.31 -6.38 -31.53
CA ASP A 340 -26.84 -5.25 -32.35
C ASP A 340 -26.15 -4.20 -31.49
N GLY A 341 -24.99 -3.72 -31.94
CA GLY A 341 -24.25 -2.65 -31.29
C GLY A 341 -22.82 -2.53 -31.79
N LEU A 342 -22.17 -1.43 -31.39
CA LEU A 342 -20.79 -1.13 -31.75
C LEU A 342 -19.79 -2.16 -31.20
N VAL A 343 -20.16 -2.95 -30.20
CA VAL A 343 -19.38 -4.06 -29.68
C VAL A 343 -18.98 -5.04 -30.80
N ASN A 344 -19.82 -5.20 -31.82
CA ASN A 344 -19.56 -6.10 -32.95
C ASN A 344 -18.45 -5.61 -33.90
N THR A 345 -17.97 -4.36 -33.75
CA THR A 345 -16.81 -3.86 -34.49
C THR A 345 -15.51 -4.54 -34.07
N ILE A 346 -15.44 -5.07 -32.84
CA ILE A 346 -14.26 -5.77 -32.31
C ILE A 346 -14.04 -7.12 -33.00
N PRO A 347 -15.00 -8.06 -33.05
CA PRO A 347 -14.81 -9.30 -33.80
C PRO A 347 -14.60 -9.04 -35.30
N ALA A 348 -15.24 -8.02 -35.88
CA ALA A 348 -14.99 -7.60 -37.25
C ALA A 348 -13.54 -7.13 -37.47
N SER A 349 -12.96 -6.44 -36.49
CA SER A 349 -11.55 -6.01 -36.51
C SER A 349 -10.57 -7.18 -36.34
N PHE A 350 -10.92 -8.21 -35.57
CA PHE A 350 -10.14 -9.46 -35.53
C PHE A 350 -10.15 -10.18 -36.89
N HIS A 351 -11.31 -10.24 -37.55
CA HIS A 351 -11.43 -10.77 -38.92
C HIS A 351 -10.51 -10.00 -39.89
N ASP A 352 -10.60 -8.67 -39.89
CA ASP A 352 -9.81 -7.83 -40.81
C ASP A 352 -8.32 -7.88 -40.50
N GLY A 353 -7.94 -7.88 -39.22
CA GLY A 353 -6.55 -8.02 -38.81
C GLY A 353 -5.94 -9.36 -39.23
N LEU A 354 -6.70 -10.47 -39.11
CA LEU A 354 -6.22 -11.78 -39.57
C LEU A 354 -6.00 -11.81 -41.09
N LEU A 355 -6.91 -11.21 -41.87
CA LEU A 355 -6.72 -11.09 -43.32
C LEU A 355 -5.52 -10.23 -43.69
N LEU A 356 -5.30 -9.13 -42.97
CA LEU A 356 -4.11 -8.28 -43.13
C LEU A 356 -2.82 -9.06 -42.85
N TYR A 357 -2.79 -9.84 -41.78
CA TYR A 357 -1.66 -10.71 -41.44
C TYR A 357 -1.40 -11.75 -42.55
N ILE A 358 -2.44 -12.42 -43.02
CA ILE A 358 -2.32 -13.42 -44.09
C ILE A 358 -1.76 -12.80 -45.38
N GLN A 359 -2.20 -11.59 -45.72
CA GLN A 359 -1.65 -10.87 -46.87
C GLN A 359 -0.16 -10.51 -46.67
N ALA A 360 0.24 -10.08 -45.47
CA ALA A 360 1.63 -9.79 -45.15
C ALA A 360 2.52 -11.05 -45.18
N VAL A 361 2.01 -12.20 -44.72
CA VAL A 361 2.71 -13.50 -44.84
C VAL A 361 2.88 -13.90 -46.30
N MET A 362 1.82 -13.78 -47.12
CA MET A 362 1.88 -14.09 -48.54
C MET A 362 2.96 -13.26 -49.26
N GLU A 363 3.00 -11.95 -49.00
CA GLU A 363 4.03 -11.07 -49.55
C GLU A 363 5.43 -11.42 -49.06
N THR A 364 5.56 -11.85 -47.81
CA THR A 364 6.84 -12.30 -47.24
C THR A 364 7.32 -13.58 -47.93
N LEU A 365 6.44 -14.56 -48.14
CA LEU A 365 6.72 -15.80 -48.88
C LEU A 365 7.10 -15.50 -50.35
N ALA A 366 6.40 -14.57 -50.99
CA ALA A 366 6.70 -14.17 -52.37
C ALA A 366 8.11 -13.55 -52.53
N HIS A 367 8.65 -12.95 -51.48
CA HIS A 367 10.02 -12.41 -51.43
C HIS A 367 11.06 -13.43 -50.91
N GLY A 368 10.68 -14.71 -50.77
CA GLY A 368 11.57 -15.76 -50.28
C GLY A 368 11.77 -15.81 -48.76
N GLY A 369 10.97 -15.07 -47.99
CA GLY A 369 10.97 -15.15 -46.52
C GLY A 369 10.20 -16.37 -45.99
N ALA A 370 10.25 -16.59 -44.68
CA ALA A 370 9.55 -17.69 -43.99
C ALA A 370 8.31 -17.19 -43.24
N VAL A 371 7.35 -18.08 -42.96
CA VAL A 371 6.15 -17.75 -42.14
C VAL A 371 6.50 -17.40 -40.68
N THR A 372 7.71 -17.71 -40.24
CA THR A 372 8.25 -17.41 -38.91
C THR A 372 9.05 -16.11 -38.87
N ASP A 373 9.19 -15.39 -39.99
CA ASP A 373 9.85 -14.08 -40.04
C ASP A 373 8.94 -13.00 -39.46
N GLY A 374 8.83 -12.97 -38.14
CA GLY A 374 7.91 -12.10 -37.42
C GLY A 374 8.12 -10.62 -37.73
N GLU A 375 9.37 -10.18 -37.86
CA GLU A 375 9.73 -8.79 -38.16
C GLU A 375 9.33 -8.41 -39.58
N GLY A 376 9.72 -9.23 -40.57
CA GLY A 376 9.37 -8.99 -41.96
C GLY A 376 7.86 -8.97 -42.19
N ILE A 377 7.10 -9.84 -41.50
CA ILE A 377 5.64 -9.85 -41.60
C ILE A 377 5.04 -8.60 -40.95
N THR A 378 5.50 -8.25 -39.75
CA THR A 378 5.01 -7.08 -39.00
C THR A 378 5.25 -5.78 -39.77
N GLN A 379 6.44 -5.61 -40.33
CA GLN A 379 6.78 -4.42 -41.10
C GLN A 379 5.88 -4.23 -42.33
N ARG A 380 5.38 -5.31 -42.94
CA ARG A 380 4.44 -5.28 -44.06
C ARG A 380 2.98 -5.01 -43.65
N MET A 381 2.66 -5.18 -42.37
CA MET A 381 1.35 -4.79 -41.81
C MET A 381 1.32 -3.31 -41.39
N TRP A 382 2.43 -2.78 -40.89
CA TRP A 382 2.48 -1.41 -40.36
C TRP A 382 2.55 -0.36 -41.47
N ASN A 383 2.06 0.85 -41.19
CA ASN A 383 1.92 1.95 -42.13
C ASN A 383 1.16 1.58 -43.43
N ARG A 384 0.18 0.69 -43.36
CA ARG A 384 -0.53 0.14 -44.53
C ARG A 384 -2.02 0.41 -44.49
N SER A 385 -2.59 0.75 -45.63
CA SER A 385 -4.04 0.76 -45.83
C SER A 385 -4.55 -0.59 -46.32
N PHE A 386 -5.71 -1.00 -45.84
CA PHE A 386 -6.35 -2.27 -46.17
C PHE A 386 -7.87 -2.07 -46.27
N GLN A 387 -8.51 -2.90 -47.10
CA GLN A 387 -9.97 -2.90 -47.25
C GLN A 387 -10.52 -4.17 -46.59
N GLY A 388 -11.17 -3.99 -45.45
CA GLY A 388 -11.78 -5.05 -44.66
C GLY A 388 -13.31 -5.06 -44.72
N VAL A 389 -13.94 -5.89 -43.89
CA VAL A 389 -15.40 -5.84 -43.70
C VAL A 389 -15.82 -4.59 -42.94
N THR A 390 -14.94 -4.03 -42.10
CA THR A 390 -15.15 -2.74 -41.43
C THR A 390 -14.90 -1.53 -42.34
N GLY A 391 -14.77 -1.76 -43.65
CA GLY A 391 -14.50 -0.73 -44.65
C GLY A 391 -13.01 -0.42 -44.80
N TYR A 392 -12.70 0.85 -45.05
CA TYR A 392 -11.33 1.32 -45.14
C TYR A 392 -10.68 1.29 -43.76
N LEU A 393 -9.52 0.65 -43.63
CA LEU A 393 -8.71 0.72 -42.42
C LEU A 393 -7.26 1.09 -42.77
N LYS A 394 -6.64 1.89 -41.91
CA LYS A 394 -5.23 2.28 -42.01
C LYS A 394 -4.52 1.90 -40.73
N MET A 395 -3.45 1.13 -40.85
CA MET A 395 -2.47 0.93 -39.79
C MET A 395 -1.47 2.09 -39.84
N ASP A 396 -1.22 2.72 -38.71
CA ASP A 396 -0.20 3.76 -38.60
C ASP A 396 1.22 3.17 -38.59
N SER A 397 2.21 4.05 -38.57
CA SER A 397 3.63 3.66 -38.53
C SER A 397 4.05 2.96 -37.24
N ASN A 398 3.25 3.08 -36.17
CA ASN A 398 3.45 2.41 -34.90
C ASN A 398 2.71 1.06 -34.82
N GLY A 399 2.04 0.61 -35.90
CA GLY A 399 1.33 -0.67 -35.90
C GLY A 399 -0.03 -0.66 -35.19
N ASP A 400 -0.61 0.52 -35.02
CA ASP A 400 -1.93 0.71 -34.41
C ASP A 400 -2.93 1.23 -35.45
N ARG A 401 -4.16 0.71 -35.43
CA ARG A 401 -5.20 1.13 -36.37
C ARG A 401 -5.65 2.57 -36.08
N GLU A 402 -5.74 3.38 -37.14
CA GLU A 402 -6.41 4.67 -37.07
C GLU A 402 -7.90 4.46 -36.80
N THR A 403 -8.41 5.14 -35.78
CA THR A 403 -9.77 4.91 -35.25
C THR A 403 -10.66 6.11 -35.55
N ASP A 404 -11.84 5.82 -36.10
CA ASP A 404 -12.86 6.80 -36.39
C ASP A 404 -13.86 6.91 -35.22
N PHE A 405 -14.32 8.13 -34.94
CA PHE A 405 -15.26 8.43 -33.85
C PHE A 405 -16.48 9.19 -34.37
N SER A 406 -17.59 9.07 -33.65
CA SER A 406 -18.83 9.80 -33.90
C SER A 406 -19.22 10.60 -32.67
N LEU A 407 -19.61 11.86 -32.88
CA LEU A 407 -20.19 12.71 -31.86
C LEU A 407 -21.71 12.78 -32.07
N TRP A 408 -22.43 12.39 -31.04
CA TRP A 408 -23.89 12.43 -30.98
C TRP A 408 -24.34 13.65 -30.20
N ASP A 409 -25.36 14.32 -30.73
CA ASP A 409 -25.94 15.51 -30.14
C ASP A 409 -27.46 15.43 -30.17
N MET A 410 -28.10 16.12 -29.22
CA MET A 410 -29.56 16.15 -29.09
C MET A 410 -30.18 17.08 -30.14
N ASP A 411 -31.16 16.57 -30.88
CA ASP A 411 -32.07 17.42 -31.66
C ASP A 411 -33.05 18.13 -30.70
N PRO A 412 -33.03 19.48 -30.61
CA PRO A 412 -33.84 20.21 -29.64
C PRO A 412 -35.36 20.08 -29.86
N ASN A 413 -35.81 19.68 -31.06
CA ASN A 413 -37.23 19.53 -31.35
C ASN A 413 -37.78 18.17 -30.93
N THR A 414 -36.97 17.10 -31.08
CA THR A 414 -37.42 15.72 -30.86
C THR A 414 -36.87 15.09 -29.60
N GLY A 415 -35.84 15.70 -28.99
CA GLY A 415 -35.07 15.14 -27.88
C GLY A 415 -34.21 13.94 -28.27
N ALA A 416 -34.19 13.56 -29.55
CA ALA A 416 -33.47 12.39 -30.04
C ALA A 416 -32.00 12.72 -30.29
N PHE A 417 -31.10 11.81 -29.94
CA PHE A 417 -29.68 11.92 -30.24
C PHE A 417 -29.40 11.40 -31.65
N ARG A 418 -28.62 12.17 -32.41
CA ARG A 418 -28.13 11.81 -33.75
C ARG A 418 -26.66 12.18 -33.91
N VAL A 419 -25.96 11.48 -34.80
CA VAL A 419 -24.58 11.82 -35.16
C VAL A 419 -24.56 13.17 -35.88
N VAL A 420 -23.81 14.13 -35.35
CA VAL A 420 -23.62 15.47 -35.96
C VAL A 420 -22.23 15.67 -36.54
N LEU A 421 -21.24 14.97 -35.99
CA LEU A 421 -19.84 15.01 -36.44
C LEU A 421 -19.26 13.60 -36.48
N ASN A 422 -18.49 13.34 -37.53
CA ASN A 422 -17.63 12.18 -37.64
C ASN A 422 -16.17 12.64 -37.69
N PHE A 423 -15.31 11.90 -37.00
CA PHE A 423 -13.87 12.08 -37.04
C PHE A 423 -13.24 10.94 -37.83
N ASN A 424 -12.45 11.31 -38.82
CA ASN A 424 -11.63 10.36 -39.55
C ASN A 424 -10.23 10.33 -38.91
N GLY A 425 -9.86 9.19 -38.33
CA GLY A 425 -8.57 9.03 -37.65
C GLY A 425 -7.37 9.15 -38.60
N THR A 426 -7.56 8.81 -39.87
CA THR A 426 -6.49 8.84 -40.89
C THR A 426 -6.20 10.27 -41.37
N SER A 427 -7.23 11.04 -41.71
CA SER A 427 -7.04 12.45 -42.13
C SER A 427 -6.94 13.42 -40.96
N GLN A 428 -7.33 12.99 -39.75
CA GLN A 428 -7.46 13.81 -38.55
C GLN A 428 -8.46 14.96 -38.70
N GLU A 429 -9.45 14.82 -39.59
CA GLU A 429 -10.46 15.84 -39.88
C GLU A 429 -11.81 15.53 -39.26
N LEU A 430 -12.52 16.60 -38.83
CA LEU A 430 -13.89 16.55 -38.34
C LEU A 430 -14.87 16.89 -39.47
N VAL A 431 -15.58 15.88 -39.96
CA VAL A 431 -16.59 16.00 -41.00
C VAL A 431 -17.97 16.22 -40.38
N THR A 432 -18.64 17.29 -40.79
CA THR A 432 -20.01 17.60 -40.33
C THR A 432 -21.02 16.85 -41.17
N MET A 433 -22.01 16.22 -40.53
CA MET A 433 -23.08 15.54 -41.25
C MET A 433 -23.98 16.55 -41.97
N SER A 434 -24.34 16.25 -43.23
CA SER A 434 -25.15 17.14 -44.08
C SER A 434 -26.46 17.55 -43.40
N GLY A 435 -26.69 18.85 -43.27
CA GLY A 435 -27.89 19.42 -42.65
C GLY A 435 -27.91 19.41 -41.12
N CYS A 436 -26.87 18.92 -40.44
CA CYS A 436 -26.77 18.92 -38.98
C CYS A 436 -25.73 19.95 -38.50
N LYS A 437 -26.03 20.64 -37.40
CA LYS A 437 -25.09 21.51 -36.68
C LYS A 437 -25.04 21.10 -35.21
N LEU A 438 -23.90 21.33 -34.56
CA LEU A 438 -23.78 21.24 -33.11
C LEU A 438 -24.81 22.17 -32.47
N ASN A 439 -25.60 21.62 -31.56
CA ASN A 439 -26.60 22.36 -30.83
C ASN A 439 -26.00 22.93 -29.54
N TRP A 440 -26.24 24.22 -29.31
CA TRP A 440 -25.80 24.94 -28.12
C TRP A 440 -26.97 25.77 -27.60
N PRO A 441 -27.30 25.71 -26.30
CA PRO A 441 -28.44 26.46 -25.73
C PRO A 441 -28.41 27.97 -26.03
N LEU A 442 -27.21 28.58 -25.98
CA LEU A 442 -27.00 30.01 -26.28
C LEU A 442 -26.57 30.28 -27.74
N GLY A 443 -26.56 29.26 -28.60
CA GLY A 443 -26.15 29.35 -30.01
C GLY A 443 -24.64 29.24 -30.27
N TYR A 444 -23.80 29.26 -29.24
CA TYR A 444 -22.34 29.09 -29.31
C TYR A 444 -21.83 28.18 -28.18
N PRO A 445 -20.67 27.51 -28.34
CA PRO A 445 -20.09 26.65 -27.31
C PRO A 445 -19.73 27.46 -26.06
N PRO A 446 -19.94 26.92 -24.83
CA PRO A 446 -19.47 27.57 -23.62
C PRO A 446 -17.94 27.69 -23.63
N PRO A 447 -17.36 28.77 -23.09
CA PRO A 447 -15.91 28.87 -22.93
C PRO A 447 -15.40 27.83 -21.93
N ASP A 448 -14.20 27.31 -22.16
CA ASP A 448 -13.59 26.29 -21.30
C ASP A 448 -13.13 26.84 -19.94
N VAL A 449 -12.93 28.16 -19.85
CA VAL A 449 -12.69 28.90 -18.61
C VAL A 449 -13.80 29.94 -18.40
N PRO A 450 -14.35 30.06 -17.18
CA PRO A 450 -15.31 31.12 -16.87
C PRO A 450 -14.72 32.51 -17.13
N LYS A 451 -15.58 33.50 -17.42
CA LYS A 451 -15.15 34.89 -17.71
C LYS A 451 -14.21 35.47 -16.64
N CYS A 452 -14.43 35.15 -15.37
CA CYS A 452 -13.65 35.65 -14.24
C CYS A 452 -12.67 34.61 -13.65
N GLY A 453 -12.34 33.54 -14.39
CA GLY A 453 -11.57 32.42 -13.88
C GLY A 453 -12.36 31.52 -12.92
N PHE A 454 -11.75 30.41 -12.50
CA PHE A 454 -12.41 29.37 -11.69
C PHE A 454 -12.58 29.76 -10.21
N ASP A 455 -11.58 30.42 -9.62
CA ASP A 455 -11.58 30.80 -8.21
C ASP A 455 -12.08 32.24 -7.95
N ASN A 456 -12.36 32.99 -9.03
CA ASN A 456 -12.94 34.35 -9.01
C ASN A 456 -12.29 35.29 -7.96
N GLU A 457 -10.95 35.29 -7.90
CA GLU A 457 -10.19 36.08 -6.93
C GLU A 457 -10.00 37.55 -7.32
N ASP A 458 -10.36 37.93 -8.56
CA ASP A 458 -10.26 39.31 -9.04
C ASP A 458 -11.53 40.13 -8.72
N PRO A 459 -11.49 41.08 -7.76
CA PRO A 459 -12.63 41.88 -7.38
C PRO A 459 -13.11 42.83 -8.49
N ALA A 460 -12.29 43.08 -9.52
CA ALA A 460 -12.66 43.94 -10.64
C ALA A 460 -13.68 43.29 -11.60
N CYS A 461 -13.81 41.95 -11.57
CA CYS A 461 -14.74 41.22 -12.43
C CYS A 461 -16.19 41.24 -11.92
N ASN A 462 -16.40 41.60 -10.65
CA ASN A 462 -17.72 41.71 -10.01
C ASN A 462 -18.05 43.18 -9.72
N GLN A 463 -18.55 43.91 -10.73
CA GLN A 463 -19.19 45.21 -10.49
C GLN A 463 -20.68 45.01 -10.24
N ASP A 464 -21.01 44.42 -9.08
CA ASP A 464 -22.35 44.57 -8.53
C ASP A 464 -22.33 45.72 -7.53
N HIS A 465 -23.12 46.76 -7.83
CA HIS A 465 -23.26 47.95 -7.00
C HIS A 465 -23.90 47.59 -5.65
N PHE A 466 -23.11 47.57 -4.59
CA PHE A 466 -23.59 47.37 -3.22
C PHE A 466 -24.40 48.57 -2.72
N SER A 467 -25.49 48.29 -1.98
CA SER A 467 -26.44 49.27 -1.46
C SER A 467 -26.13 49.64 -0.01
N THR A 468 -26.55 50.84 0.41
CA THR A 468 -26.18 51.51 1.67
C THR A 468 -26.51 50.75 2.96
N LEU A 469 -27.28 49.66 2.90
CA LEU A 469 -27.56 48.77 4.03
C LEU A 469 -26.38 47.83 4.38
N GLU A 470 -25.56 47.47 3.39
CA GLU A 470 -24.45 46.50 3.56
C GLU A 470 -23.23 47.13 4.24
N VAL A 471 -23.05 48.45 4.12
CA VAL A 471 -21.98 49.20 4.78
C VAL A 471 -22.14 49.20 6.31
N LEU A 472 -23.39 49.18 6.81
CA LEU A 472 -23.67 49.11 8.25
C LEU A 472 -23.44 47.69 8.82
N ALA A 473 -23.71 46.65 8.04
CA ALA A 473 -23.40 45.26 8.41
C ALA A 473 -21.89 44.97 8.37
N LEU A 474 -21.13 45.64 7.49
CA LEU A 474 -19.68 45.52 7.40
C LEU A 474 -18.98 46.04 8.67
N VAL A 475 -19.47 47.14 9.24
CA VAL A 475 -18.89 47.74 10.46
C VAL A 475 -19.16 46.85 11.69
N GLY A 476 -20.36 46.25 11.77
CA GLY A 476 -20.70 45.28 12.83
C GLY A 476 -19.93 43.96 12.72
N SER A 477 -19.72 43.46 11.50
CA SER A 477 -18.96 42.23 11.27
C SER A 477 -17.45 42.40 11.49
N LEU A 478 -16.87 43.57 11.15
CA LEU A 478 -15.47 43.89 11.43
C LEU A 478 -15.16 43.97 12.93
N SER A 479 -16.10 44.49 13.73
CA SER A 479 -15.93 44.54 15.19
C SER A 479 -16.05 43.15 15.81
N LEU A 480 -16.96 42.28 15.33
CA LEU A 480 -17.03 40.88 15.74
C LEU A 480 -15.77 40.08 15.34
N LEU A 481 -15.25 40.33 14.13
CA LEU A 481 -14.03 39.68 13.63
C LEU A 481 -12.81 40.05 14.48
N SER A 482 -12.70 41.31 14.91
CA SER A 482 -11.61 41.75 15.80
C SER A 482 -11.62 41.01 17.15
N ILE A 483 -12.79 40.76 17.73
CA ILE A 483 -12.96 40.02 18.99
C ILE A 483 -12.60 38.54 18.81
N LEU A 484 -12.99 37.94 17.68
CA LEU A 484 -12.62 36.57 17.32
C LEU A 484 -11.12 36.41 17.11
N ILE A 485 -10.46 37.36 16.45
CA ILE A 485 -9.00 37.36 16.24
C ILE A 485 -8.26 37.45 17.57
N VAL A 486 -8.66 38.37 18.46
CA VAL A 486 -8.05 38.50 19.80
C VAL A 486 -8.27 37.23 20.62
N SER A 487 -9.48 36.67 20.60
CA SER A 487 -9.78 35.40 21.28
C SER A 487 -8.97 34.24 20.72
N PHE A 488 -8.76 34.19 19.41
CA PHE A 488 -7.91 33.21 18.75
C PHE A 488 -6.44 33.35 19.17
N PHE A 489 -5.90 34.57 19.27
CA PHE A 489 -4.54 34.79 19.77
C PHE A 489 -4.39 34.41 21.26
N ILE A 490 -5.40 34.69 22.08
CA ILE A 490 -5.44 34.24 23.48
C ILE A 490 -5.51 32.71 23.54
N TYR A 491 -6.37 32.07 22.75
CA TYR A 491 -6.48 30.62 22.65
C TYR A 491 -5.16 29.98 22.18
N ARG A 492 -4.53 30.53 21.13
CA ARG A 492 -3.23 30.05 20.63
C ARG A 492 -2.14 30.20 21.68
N LYS A 493 -2.14 31.30 22.45
CA LYS A 493 -1.23 31.51 23.57
C LYS A 493 -1.47 30.48 24.69
N MET A 494 -2.73 30.23 25.05
CA MET A 494 -3.10 29.22 26.05
C MET A 494 -2.75 27.80 25.59
N GLN A 495 -2.94 27.48 24.32
CA GLN A 495 -2.59 26.19 23.74
C GLN A 495 -1.06 25.99 23.74
N LEU A 496 -0.29 27.02 23.41
CA LEU A 496 1.17 26.98 23.47
C LEU A 496 1.68 26.78 24.91
N GLU A 497 1.09 27.45 25.89
CA GLU A 497 1.39 27.28 27.32
C GLU A 497 1.01 25.85 27.79
N LYS A 498 -0.12 25.30 27.32
CA LYS A 498 -0.53 23.91 27.59
C LYS A 498 0.44 22.89 27.00
N GLU A 499 0.96 23.12 25.80
CA GLU A 499 1.98 22.27 25.18
C GLU A 499 3.33 22.34 25.90
N LEU A 500 3.77 23.53 26.33
CA LEU A 500 4.99 23.70 27.13
C LEU A 500 4.86 22.99 28.50
N ALA A 501 3.68 23.04 29.11
CA ALA A 501 3.38 22.37 30.37
C ALA A 501 3.27 20.83 30.26
N SER A 502 3.12 20.29 29.05
CA SER A 502 2.94 18.85 28.85
C SER A 502 4.19 17.99 29.07
N GLU A 503 5.37 18.61 29.29
CA GLU A 503 6.66 17.97 29.62
C GLU A 503 7.01 16.71 28.77
N LEU A 504 6.47 16.54 27.56
CA LEU A 504 6.61 15.30 26.77
C LEU A 504 8.06 14.98 26.33
N TRP A 505 8.99 15.92 26.50
CA TRP A 505 10.44 15.72 26.28
C TRP A 505 11.13 15.02 27.47
N ARG A 506 10.48 15.01 28.64
CA ARG A 506 11.07 14.54 29.89
C ARG A 506 11.11 13.03 29.93
N VAL A 507 12.29 12.49 30.21
CA VAL A 507 12.51 11.05 30.41
C VAL A 507 12.93 10.83 31.85
N ARG A 508 12.23 9.93 32.53
CA ARG A 508 12.62 9.53 33.89
C ARG A 508 13.73 8.50 33.80
N TRP A 509 14.69 8.60 34.72
CA TRP A 509 15.83 7.67 34.75
C TRP A 509 15.40 6.19 34.88
N GLU A 510 14.29 5.93 35.56
CA GLU A 510 13.72 4.58 35.76
C GLU A 510 13.22 3.93 34.46
N ASP A 511 12.83 4.72 33.47
CA ASP A 511 12.31 4.24 32.19
C ASP A 511 13.46 3.80 31.24
N LEU A 512 14.73 4.06 31.62
CA LEU A 512 15.92 3.67 30.88
C LEU A 512 16.42 2.30 31.34
N GLN A 513 16.27 1.29 30.48
CA GLN A 513 16.82 -0.03 30.73
C GLN A 513 18.27 -0.10 30.23
N PRO A 514 19.25 -0.45 31.07
CA PRO A 514 20.63 -0.64 30.62
C PRO A 514 20.70 -1.82 29.65
N SER A 515 21.51 -1.69 28.60
CA SER A 515 21.71 -2.79 27.64
C SER A 515 22.34 -4.01 28.35
N SER A 516 21.97 -5.23 27.92
CA SER A 516 22.34 -6.51 28.58
C SER A 516 23.85 -6.73 28.78
N LEU A 517 24.67 -6.01 28.03
CA LEU A 517 26.13 -6.02 28.11
C LEU A 517 26.68 -5.26 29.34
N GLU A 518 26.00 -4.19 29.80
CA GLU A 518 26.42 -3.41 30.98
C GLU A 518 26.25 -4.21 32.28
N ARG A 519 25.30 -5.15 32.28
CA ARG A 519 25.07 -6.13 33.36
C ARG A 519 26.21 -7.16 33.45
N HIS A 520 26.85 -7.50 32.32
CA HIS A 520 28.03 -8.38 32.28
C HIS A 520 29.31 -7.66 32.69
N LEU A 521 29.50 -6.41 32.25
CA LEU A 521 30.69 -5.60 32.56
C LEU A 521 30.83 -5.22 34.04
N ARG A 522 29.72 -5.04 34.77
CA ARG A 522 29.78 -4.88 36.24
C ARG A 522 30.18 -6.15 36.99
N SER A 523 30.00 -7.33 36.37
CA SER A 523 30.43 -8.62 36.94
C SER A 523 31.88 -8.98 36.63
N ALA A 524 32.42 -8.48 35.50
CA ALA A 524 33.79 -8.69 35.08
C ALA A 524 34.72 -7.61 35.68
N GLY A 525 35.05 -7.78 36.96
CA GLY A 525 36.01 -6.93 37.65
C GLY A 525 37.41 -6.96 37.03
N SER A 526 38.01 -5.77 36.93
CA SER A 526 39.46 -5.51 36.98
C SER A 526 40.38 -6.35 36.08
N ARG A 527 40.79 -5.80 34.91
CA ARG A 527 42.17 -5.86 34.37
C ARG A 527 42.32 -5.22 32.98
N LEU A 528 43.06 -4.10 32.93
CA LEU A 528 43.96 -3.57 31.87
C LEU A 528 43.44 -3.43 30.41
N THR A 529 43.78 -2.40 29.62
CA THR A 529 44.93 -1.47 29.60
C THR A 529 44.54 -0.14 28.93
N LEU A 530 45.10 0.97 29.44
CA LEU A 530 45.16 2.28 28.80
C LEU A 530 45.85 2.21 27.41
N SER A 531 45.22 2.80 26.39
CA SER A 531 45.96 3.60 25.41
C SER A 531 45.41 5.02 25.46
N GLY A 532 46.14 5.90 26.15
CA GLY A 532 45.82 7.33 26.18
C GLY A 532 46.10 7.95 24.81
N ARG A 533 45.04 8.33 24.10
CA ARG A 533 45.03 9.47 23.15
C ARG A 533 43.56 9.87 22.86
N GLY A 534 43.02 10.71 23.73
CA GLY A 534 42.14 11.82 23.31
C GLY A 534 40.65 11.61 23.05
N SER A 535 40.08 10.41 22.98
CA SER A 535 38.62 10.24 22.86
C SER A 535 37.99 9.72 24.17
N ASN A 536 36.90 10.33 24.63
CA ASN A 536 36.06 9.79 25.70
C ASN A 536 35.18 8.61 25.22
N TYR A 537 35.49 8.02 24.07
CA TYR A 537 34.74 6.94 23.41
C TYR A 537 35.72 5.79 23.09
N GLY A 538 35.87 4.86 24.03
CA GLY A 538 36.60 3.62 23.80
C GLY A 538 35.71 2.60 23.11
N SER A 539 36.16 2.07 21.97
CA SER A 539 35.56 0.94 21.26
C SER A 539 35.58 -0.32 22.15
N LEU A 540 34.42 -0.91 22.44
CA LEU A 540 34.29 -2.24 23.04
C LEU A 540 33.98 -3.27 21.94
N LEU A 541 34.84 -4.27 21.78
CA LEU A 541 34.63 -5.45 20.93
C LEU A 541 33.77 -6.48 21.68
N THR A 542 32.68 -6.95 21.05
CA THR A 542 31.88 -8.06 21.55
C THR A 542 32.61 -9.39 21.33
N THR A 543 32.45 -10.34 22.26
CA THR A 543 33.02 -11.71 22.17
C THR A 543 32.43 -12.56 21.04
N GLU A 544 31.33 -12.10 20.44
CA GLU A 544 30.79 -12.58 19.17
C GLU A 544 30.85 -11.41 18.20
N GLY A 545 31.73 -11.45 17.20
CA GLY A 545 32.17 -10.30 16.39
C GLY A 545 31.13 -9.67 15.44
N GLN A 546 29.92 -9.37 15.91
CA GLN A 546 28.84 -8.80 15.09
C GLN A 546 28.47 -7.34 15.41
N PHE A 547 28.86 -6.74 16.55
CA PHE A 547 28.50 -5.33 16.84
C PHE A 547 29.56 -4.57 17.64
N GLN A 548 30.11 -3.49 17.08
CA GLN A 548 30.98 -2.55 17.77
C GLN A 548 30.13 -1.42 18.36
N ILE A 549 30.25 -1.16 19.66
CA ILE A 549 29.47 -0.12 20.35
C ILE A 549 30.34 1.14 20.49
N PHE A 550 29.87 2.24 19.89
CA PHE A 550 30.63 3.50 19.80
C PHE A 550 30.21 4.56 20.84
N ALA A 551 29.07 4.37 21.53
CA ALA A 551 28.57 5.29 22.54
C ALA A 551 27.87 4.54 23.70
N LYS A 552 27.64 5.24 24.83
CA LYS A 552 26.81 4.68 25.92
C LYS A 552 25.37 4.55 25.43
N THR A 553 24.80 3.35 25.51
CA THR A 553 23.45 3.05 25.01
C THR A 553 22.51 2.60 26.12
N ALA A 554 21.22 2.89 25.95
CA ALA A 554 20.14 2.37 26.79
C ALA A 554 18.93 2.03 25.91
N TYR A 555 18.00 1.23 26.44
CA TYR A 555 16.69 1.02 25.83
C TYR A 555 15.67 1.96 26.47
N TYR A 556 14.99 2.75 25.66
CA TYR A 556 13.87 3.59 26.06
C TYR A 556 12.62 3.20 25.27
N LYS A 557 11.57 2.72 25.96
CA LYS A 557 10.32 2.21 25.35
C LYS A 557 10.57 1.18 24.22
N GLY A 558 11.56 0.31 24.39
CA GLY A 558 11.93 -0.72 23.41
C GLY A 558 12.91 -0.28 22.32
N ASN A 559 13.23 1.01 22.19
CA ASN A 559 14.17 1.53 21.20
C ASN A 559 15.56 1.76 21.79
N LEU A 560 16.61 1.40 21.03
CA LEU A 560 18.00 1.66 21.42
C LEU A 560 18.34 3.14 21.19
N VAL A 561 18.83 3.80 22.24
CA VAL A 561 19.13 5.24 22.25
C VAL A 561 20.55 5.51 22.74
N ALA A 562 21.16 6.58 22.24
CA ALA A 562 22.44 7.07 22.72
C ALA A 562 22.23 7.97 23.95
N VAL A 563 23.01 7.74 25.01
CA VAL A 563 22.88 8.44 26.30
C VAL A 563 24.11 9.29 26.55
N LYS A 564 23.95 10.61 26.50
CA LYS A 564 25.00 11.59 26.83
C LYS A 564 24.76 12.16 28.22
N ARG A 565 25.66 11.89 29.17
CA ARG A 565 25.58 12.47 30.51
C ARG A 565 26.09 13.91 30.50
N VAL A 566 25.40 14.80 31.22
CA VAL A 566 25.76 16.21 31.37
C VAL A 566 26.36 16.41 32.76
N ASN A 567 27.51 17.08 32.85
CA ASN A 567 28.23 17.23 34.12
C ASN A 567 27.78 18.49 34.88
N ARG A 568 26.47 18.57 35.19
CA ARG A 568 25.88 19.64 36.00
C ARG A 568 25.18 19.07 37.23
N LYS A 569 25.30 19.79 38.36
CA LYS A 569 24.64 19.40 39.63
C LYS A 569 23.13 19.56 39.58
N ARG A 570 22.63 20.57 38.84
CA ARG A 570 21.22 20.87 38.63
C ARG A 570 21.06 21.73 37.37
N ILE A 571 19.95 21.56 36.66
CA ILE A 571 19.53 22.45 35.56
C ILE A 571 18.20 23.07 35.97
N GLU A 572 18.14 24.41 35.99
CA GLU A 572 16.89 25.14 36.23
C GLU A 572 16.09 25.23 34.94
N LEU A 573 14.85 24.73 34.96
CA LEU A 573 13.95 24.75 33.81
C LEU A 573 13.32 26.14 33.67
N THR A 574 14.06 27.09 33.12
CA THR A 574 13.52 28.40 32.74
C THR A 574 12.67 28.29 31.47
N ARG A 575 11.86 29.32 31.18
CA ARG A 575 11.03 29.39 29.97
C ARG A 575 11.88 29.25 28.69
N GLU A 576 13.08 29.80 28.69
CA GLU A 576 14.02 29.72 27.56
C GLU A 576 14.52 28.28 27.34
N VAL A 577 14.88 27.57 28.41
CA VAL A 577 15.31 26.17 28.37
C VAL A 577 14.19 25.24 27.88
N LEU A 578 12.95 25.46 28.31
CA LEU A 578 11.79 24.69 27.83
C LEU A 578 11.54 24.93 26.34
N PHE A 579 11.78 26.15 25.85
CA PHE A 579 11.64 26.48 24.45
C PHE A 579 12.75 25.84 23.60
N GLU A 580 13.99 25.83 24.09
CA GLU A 580 15.11 25.08 23.49
C GLU A 580 14.78 23.58 23.36
N LEU A 581 14.29 22.95 24.44
CA LEU A 581 13.92 21.52 24.44
C LEU A 581 12.75 21.23 23.49
N LYS A 582 11.75 22.12 23.42
CA LYS A 582 10.65 22.01 22.46
C LYS A 582 11.17 22.08 21.03
N HIS A 583 11.99 23.08 20.70
CA HIS A 583 12.59 23.19 19.37
C HIS A 583 13.40 21.97 18.98
N MET A 584 14.20 21.42 19.90
CA MET A 584 14.99 20.22 19.64
C MET A 584 14.12 19.01 19.31
N ARG A 585 12.97 18.86 19.97
CA ARG A 585 12.01 17.79 19.68
C ARG A 585 11.28 17.98 18.35
N ASP A 586 10.95 19.22 18.02
CA ASP A 586 10.18 19.56 16.82
C ASP A 586 11.08 19.55 15.55
N VAL A 587 12.41 19.57 15.70
CA VAL A 587 13.37 19.40 14.60
C VAL A 587 13.35 17.95 14.11
N GLN A 588 12.97 17.78 12.84
CA GLN A 588 13.04 16.52 12.11
C GLN A 588 13.75 16.74 10.79
N ASN A 589 14.86 16.02 10.58
CA ASN A 589 15.62 16.01 9.34
C ASN A 589 16.41 14.71 9.23
N GLU A 590 16.57 14.19 8.02
CA GLU A 590 17.28 12.92 7.77
C GLU A 590 18.77 12.99 8.12
N HIS A 591 19.38 14.18 8.00
CA HIS A 591 20.81 14.42 8.24
C HIS A 591 21.09 15.03 9.62
N LEU A 592 20.13 15.00 10.55
CA LEU A 592 20.29 15.41 11.95
C LEU A 592 19.87 14.29 12.89
N THR A 593 20.57 14.11 14.00
CA THR A 593 20.17 13.08 14.97
C THR A 593 18.90 13.45 15.72
N ARG A 594 17.86 12.62 15.62
CA ARG A 594 16.58 12.85 16.31
C ARG A 594 16.76 12.93 17.83
N PHE A 595 16.25 14.02 18.42
CA PHE A 595 16.16 14.18 19.86
C PHE A 595 15.01 13.33 20.42
N VAL A 596 15.34 12.42 21.34
CA VAL A 596 14.36 11.52 21.97
C VAL A 596 13.84 12.13 23.27
N GLY A 597 14.71 12.78 24.04
CA GLY A 597 14.33 13.42 25.29
C GLY A 597 15.52 13.78 26.17
N ALA A 598 15.24 14.32 27.35
CA ALA A 598 16.24 14.61 28.36
C ALA A 598 15.78 14.17 29.75
N CYS A 599 16.70 13.62 30.54
CA CYS A 599 16.54 13.38 31.95
C CYS A 599 17.22 14.52 32.72
N THR A 600 16.45 15.19 33.58
CA THR A 600 16.90 16.31 34.41
C THR A 600 16.99 15.95 35.89
N ASP A 601 16.75 14.68 36.24
CA ASP A 601 16.69 14.20 37.62
C ASP A 601 18.12 14.05 38.21
N PRO A 602 18.51 14.83 39.23
CA PRO A 602 19.84 14.69 39.86
C PRO A 602 19.96 13.34 40.61
N PRO A 603 21.09 12.62 40.56
CA PRO A 603 22.38 13.00 39.95
C PRO A 603 22.54 12.58 38.47
N ASN A 604 21.52 12.02 37.84
CA ASN A 604 21.61 11.39 36.52
C ASN A 604 21.06 12.29 35.40
N ILE A 605 21.69 13.44 35.19
CA ILE A 605 21.30 14.35 34.10
C ILE A 605 21.87 13.82 32.78
N CYS A 606 21.00 13.52 31.81
CA CYS A 606 21.43 13.03 30.50
C CYS A 606 20.50 13.44 29.35
N ILE A 607 21.08 13.52 28.16
CA ILE A 607 20.40 13.76 26.89
C ILE A 607 20.32 12.44 26.13
N LEU A 608 19.16 12.19 25.53
CA LEU A 608 18.85 10.98 24.77
C LEU A 608 18.63 11.35 23.30
N THR A 609 19.44 10.77 22.43
CA THR A 609 19.31 10.91 20.97
C THR A 609 19.21 9.52 20.33
N GLU A 610 18.82 9.47 19.06
CA GLU A 610 18.92 8.23 18.29
C GLU A 610 20.35 7.68 18.30
N TYR A 611 20.50 6.35 18.31
CA TYR A 611 21.80 5.68 18.26
C TYR A 611 22.17 5.36 16.81
N CYS A 612 23.37 5.81 16.41
CA CYS A 612 23.95 5.56 15.10
C CYS A 612 24.98 4.42 15.21
N PRO A 613 24.72 3.22 14.64
CA PRO A 613 25.50 2.02 14.91
C PRO A 613 26.88 1.98 14.24
N ARG A 614 27.18 2.86 13.28
CA ARG A 614 28.49 2.90 12.59
C ARG A 614 29.49 3.85 13.25
N GLY A 615 29.11 4.52 14.34
CA GLY A 615 29.96 5.44 15.06
C GLY A 615 30.05 6.82 14.41
N SER A 616 31.08 7.58 14.79
CA SER A 616 31.35 8.90 14.23
C SER A 616 32.16 8.83 12.93
N LEU A 617 32.15 9.91 12.17
CA LEU A 617 32.99 10.07 10.99
C LEU A 617 34.47 9.93 11.35
N GLN A 618 34.87 10.43 12.52
CA GLN A 618 36.23 10.26 13.03
C GLN A 618 36.59 8.77 13.17
N ASP A 619 35.70 7.95 13.73
CA ASP A 619 35.92 6.49 13.90
C ASP A 619 36.06 5.79 12.53
N ILE A 620 35.28 6.21 11.53
CA ILE A 620 35.34 5.67 10.16
C ILE A 620 36.65 6.06 9.46
N LEU A 621 37.10 7.30 9.63
CA LEU A 621 38.34 7.80 9.03
C LEU A 621 39.57 7.13 9.64
N GLU A 622 39.59 6.91 10.95
CA GLU A 622 40.69 6.23 11.66
C GLU A 622 40.76 4.72 11.38
N ASN A 623 39.65 4.10 10.96
CA ASN A 623 39.62 2.66 10.70
C ASN A 623 40.15 2.26 9.32
N GLU A 624 41.44 1.94 9.22
CA GLU A 624 42.11 1.53 7.97
C GLU A 624 41.44 0.37 7.20
N SER A 625 40.62 -0.48 7.87
CA SER A 625 39.93 -1.59 7.18
C SER A 625 38.80 -1.13 6.26
N ILE A 626 38.28 0.10 6.45
CA ILE A 626 37.22 0.65 5.61
C ILE A 626 37.85 1.31 4.39
N THR A 627 37.58 0.80 3.19
CA THR A 627 38.01 1.41 1.93
C THR A 627 37.07 2.54 1.54
N LEU A 628 37.51 3.79 1.74
CA LEU A 628 36.74 4.98 1.38
C LEU A 628 37.09 5.41 -0.04
N ASP A 629 36.28 5.00 -1.02
CA ASP A 629 36.38 5.51 -2.38
C ASP A 629 35.87 6.96 -2.47
N TRP A 630 36.13 7.63 -3.60
CA TRP A 630 35.80 9.05 -3.74
C TRP A 630 34.28 9.30 -3.82
N MET A 631 33.52 8.31 -4.31
CA MET A 631 32.06 8.34 -4.31
C MET A 631 31.50 8.38 -2.89
N PHE A 632 31.98 7.50 -2.02
CA PHE A 632 31.54 7.42 -0.64
C PHE A 632 31.93 8.66 0.16
N ARG A 633 33.15 9.18 -0.05
CA ARG A 633 33.60 10.44 0.57
C ARG A 633 32.76 11.64 0.13
N TYR A 634 32.37 11.70 -1.15
CA TYR A 634 31.47 12.74 -1.66
C TYR A 634 30.08 12.64 -1.03
N SER A 635 29.55 11.41 -0.88
CA SER A 635 28.27 11.16 -0.20
C SER A 635 28.28 11.73 1.23
N LEU A 636 29.28 11.36 2.03
CA LEU A 636 29.44 11.86 3.41
C LEU A 636 29.56 13.39 3.45
N THR A 637 30.31 13.97 2.51
CA THR A 637 30.46 15.44 2.40
C THR A 637 29.14 16.12 2.09
N ASN A 638 28.36 15.58 1.15
CA ASN A 638 27.07 16.11 0.75
C ASN A 638 26.03 16.03 1.88
N ASP A 639 26.03 14.95 2.65
CA ASP A 639 25.16 14.77 3.81
C ASP A 639 25.44 15.82 4.90
N ILE A 640 26.72 16.11 5.20
CA ILE A 640 27.08 17.21 6.12
C ILE A 640 26.53 18.54 5.61
N VAL A 641 26.69 18.84 4.31
CA VAL A 641 26.19 20.09 3.72
C VAL A 641 24.67 20.20 3.81
N LYS A 642 23.93 19.11 3.56
CA LYS A 642 22.46 19.09 3.70
C LYS A 642 22.03 19.32 5.15
N GLY A 643 22.65 18.65 6.12
CA GLY A 643 22.37 18.82 7.54
C GLY A 643 22.66 20.23 8.05
N MET A 644 23.83 20.79 7.67
CA MET A 644 24.21 22.16 8.06
C MET A 644 23.34 23.23 7.40
N LEU A 645 22.94 23.04 6.14
CA LEU A 645 22.00 23.94 5.45
C LEU A 645 20.65 23.99 6.16
N PHE A 646 20.16 22.85 6.65
CA PHE A 646 18.93 22.80 7.44
C PHE A 646 19.09 23.53 8.78
N LEU A 647 20.19 23.32 9.51
CA LEU A 647 20.46 24.00 10.78
C LEU A 647 20.58 25.52 10.62
N HIS A 648 21.29 25.99 9.58
CA HIS A 648 21.52 27.42 9.33
C HIS A 648 20.24 28.16 8.94
N ASN A 649 19.32 27.48 8.24
CA ASN A 649 18.01 28.05 7.86
C ASN A 649 16.93 27.85 8.94
N GLY A 650 17.20 27.04 9.97
CA GLY A 650 16.26 26.71 11.04
C GLY A 650 16.37 27.62 12.27
N ALA A 651 15.58 27.30 13.30
CA ALA A 651 15.53 28.05 14.56
C ALA A 651 16.82 27.96 15.41
N ILE A 652 17.69 26.98 15.13
CA ILE A 652 18.97 26.78 15.83
C ILE A 652 20.05 27.72 15.28
N CYS A 653 19.93 28.13 14.01
CA CYS A 653 20.76 29.10 13.28
C CYS A 653 22.25 28.76 13.10
N SER A 654 22.90 28.08 14.03
CA SER A 654 24.30 27.64 13.94
C SER A 654 24.57 26.42 14.83
N HIS A 655 25.56 25.61 14.47
CA HIS A 655 25.94 24.42 15.25
C HIS A 655 26.88 24.81 16.40
N GLY A 656 27.92 25.58 16.11
CA GLY A 656 28.86 26.18 17.06
C GLY A 656 29.95 25.25 17.61
N ASN A 657 29.85 23.94 17.36
CA ASN A 657 30.86 22.94 17.73
C ASN A 657 30.92 21.79 16.71
N LEU A 658 30.97 22.12 15.41
CA LEU A 658 31.01 21.13 14.35
C LEU A 658 32.40 20.49 14.28
N LYS A 659 32.48 19.16 14.27
CA LYS A 659 33.72 18.37 14.21
C LYS A 659 33.41 16.97 13.70
N SER A 660 34.42 16.24 13.24
CA SER A 660 34.26 14.87 12.72
C SER A 660 33.65 13.91 13.77
N SER A 661 33.91 14.10 15.07
CA SER A 661 33.27 13.30 16.13
C SER A 661 31.77 13.59 16.34
N ASN A 662 31.27 14.73 15.86
CA ASN A 662 29.86 15.14 15.96
C ASN A 662 29.07 14.87 14.66
N CYS A 663 29.72 14.23 13.69
CA CYS A 663 29.08 13.68 12.51
C CYS A 663 29.00 12.17 12.71
N VAL A 664 27.80 11.62 12.92
CA VAL A 664 27.59 10.19 13.18
C VAL A 664 26.93 9.51 11.99
N VAL A 665 27.16 8.21 11.83
CA VAL A 665 26.70 7.47 10.64
C VAL A 665 25.72 6.37 11.05
N ASP A 666 24.54 6.40 10.43
CA ASP A 666 23.48 5.44 10.72
C ASP A 666 23.74 4.06 10.08
N GLY A 667 22.80 3.12 10.26
CA GLY A 667 22.93 1.77 9.69
C GLY A 667 22.99 1.71 8.16
N ARG A 668 22.51 2.77 7.48
CA ARG A 668 22.40 2.90 6.01
C ARG A 668 23.55 3.71 5.40
N PHE A 669 24.57 4.04 6.20
CA PHE A 669 25.68 4.92 5.80
C PHE A 669 25.28 6.37 5.48
N VAL A 670 24.13 6.83 6.00
CA VAL A 670 23.77 8.25 5.93
C VAL A 670 24.41 8.97 7.11
N LEU A 671 25.09 10.08 6.81
CA LEU A 671 25.72 10.90 7.85
C LEU A 671 24.68 11.86 8.45
N LYS A 672 24.60 11.85 9.79
CA LYS A 672 23.77 12.72 10.60
C LYS A 672 24.61 13.58 11.54
N ILE A 673 24.25 14.84 11.67
CA ILE A 673 24.91 15.78 12.60
C ILE A 673 24.27 15.64 13.98
N THR A 674 25.09 15.54 15.02
CA THR A 674 24.67 15.41 16.41
C THR A 674 25.27 16.52 17.29
N ASP A 675 24.85 16.61 18.55
CA ASP A 675 25.31 17.63 19.52
C ASP A 675 25.06 19.09 19.11
N TYR A 676 24.04 19.31 18.27
CA TYR A 676 23.52 20.62 17.92
C TYR A 676 22.53 21.14 18.98
N GLY A 677 22.42 22.47 19.10
CA GLY A 677 21.50 23.11 20.05
C GLY A 677 21.83 22.88 21.53
N LEU A 678 20.79 23.04 22.37
CA LEU A 678 20.81 22.88 23.84
C LEU A 678 21.97 23.64 24.51
N GLU A 679 22.06 24.95 24.24
CA GLU A 679 23.11 25.84 24.76
C GLU A 679 23.20 25.75 26.29
N SER A 680 22.04 25.74 26.94
CA SER A 680 21.91 25.68 28.40
C SER A 680 22.43 24.38 29.03
N PHE A 681 22.50 23.29 28.25
CA PHE A 681 23.00 21.97 28.68
C PHE A 681 24.49 21.76 28.33
N ARG A 682 25.12 22.66 27.58
CA ARG A 682 26.56 22.56 27.27
C ARG A 682 27.38 22.78 28.55
N ASP A 683 28.38 21.93 28.76
CA ASP A 683 29.26 22.00 29.92
C ASP A 683 30.14 23.26 29.82
N PRO A 684 30.20 24.11 30.85
CA PRO A 684 31.06 25.30 30.88
C PRO A 684 32.53 24.96 31.20
N GLU A 685 33.04 23.80 30.76
CA GLU A 685 34.29 23.16 31.22
C GLU A 685 35.45 24.13 31.56
N PRO A 686 36.17 23.90 32.67
CA PRO A 686 37.60 24.12 32.75
C PRO A 686 38.31 22.77 32.60
N GLU A 687 38.32 22.18 31.40
CA GLU A 687 39.27 21.09 31.13
C GLU A 687 40.65 21.71 30.87
N GLN A 688 41.59 21.51 31.79
CA GLN A 688 42.98 21.91 31.61
C GLN A 688 43.76 20.79 30.90
N GLY A 689 44.62 21.16 29.95
CA GLY A 689 45.60 20.25 29.34
C GLY A 689 45.43 20.02 27.85
N HIS A 690 46.06 18.94 27.35
CA HIS A 690 46.17 18.61 25.93
C HIS A 690 44.81 18.35 25.24
N THR A 691 43.81 17.87 25.98
CA THR A 691 42.45 17.56 25.47
C THR A 691 41.67 18.81 25.07
N LEU A 692 41.86 19.93 25.78
CA LEU A 692 41.24 21.21 25.47
C LEU A 692 41.68 21.72 24.09
N TYR A 693 42.99 21.71 23.85
CA TYR A 693 43.56 22.17 22.57
C TYR A 693 43.17 21.25 21.42
N ALA A 694 43.09 19.94 21.64
CA ALA A 694 42.60 19.00 20.64
C ALA A 694 41.14 19.26 20.25
N LYS A 695 40.24 19.52 21.21
CA LYS A 695 38.83 19.88 20.95
C LYS A 695 38.71 21.18 20.12
N LYS A 696 39.69 22.07 20.18
CA LYS A 696 39.68 23.38 19.50
C LYS A 696 40.23 23.36 18.07
N LEU A 697 40.71 22.23 17.55
CA LEU A 697 41.32 22.15 16.20
C LEU A 697 40.39 22.57 15.06
N TRP A 698 39.08 22.39 15.24
CA TRP A 698 38.05 22.81 14.28
C TRP A 698 37.55 24.25 14.51
N THR A 699 37.99 24.91 15.58
CA THR A 699 37.49 26.23 15.95
C THR A 699 38.14 27.32 15.10
N ALA A 700 37.30 28.20 14.55
CA ALA A 700 37.74 29.28 13.68
C ALA A 700 38.63 30.33 14.40
N PRO A 701 39.58 30.95 13.70
CA PRO A 701 40.57 31.88 14.30
C PRO A 701 39.91 33.08 15.00
N GLU A 702 38.83 33.62 14.45
CA GLU A 702 38.10 34.74 15.05
C GLU A 702 37.45 34.36 16.38
N LEU A 703 36.97 33.12 16.52
CA LEU A 703 36.38 32.61 17.76
C LEU A 703 37.46 32.29 18.80
N LEU A 704 38.64 31.83 18.37
CA LEU A 704 39.79 31.57 19.24
C LEU A 704 40.37 32.85 19.86
N ARG A 705 40.30 33.98 19.14
CA ARG A 705 40.78 35.30 19.61
C ARG A 705 39.81 36.02 20.54
N MET A 706 38.54 35.62 20.56
CA MET A 706 37.54 36.21 21.45
C MET A 706 37.77 35.76 22.91
N ALA A 707 37.70 36.71 23.84
CA ALA A 707 37.79 36.41 25.28
C ALA A 707 36.60 35.57 25.77
N SER A 708 35.41 35.77 25.18
CA SER A 708 34.17 35.04 25.49
C SER A 708 33.40 34.77 24.19
N PRO A 709 33.70 33.67 23.47
CA PRO A 709 32.97 33.33 22.25
C PRO A 709 31.51 32.96 22.57
N PRO A 710 30.56 33.27 21.68
CA PRO A 710 29.16 32.88 21.86
C PRO A 710 29.04 31.34 21.87
N ALA A 711 28.27 30.77 22.81
CA ALA A 711 28.17 29.32 22.94
C ALA A 711 27.44 28.63 21.77
N ARG A 712 26.63 29.39 21.01
CA ARG A 712 26.06 28.99 19.71
C ARG A 712 27.04 29.09 18.53
N GLY A 713 28.21 29.68 18.72
CA GLY A 713 29.18 29.96 17.66
C GLY A 713 28.68 30.96 16.62
N SER A 714 29.16 30.82 15.38
CA SER A 714 28.75 31.62 14.23
C SER A 714 28.62 30.73 12.99
N GLN A 715 27.77 31.11 12.03
CA GLN A 715 27.62 30.37 10.77
C GLN A 715 28.96 30.30 10.00
N ALA A 716 29.72 31.40 9.97
CA ALA A 716 31.05 31.42 9.34
C ALA A 716 32.09 30.55 10.08
N GLY A 717 31.92 30.36 11.40
CA GLY A 717 32.74 29.44 12.18
C GLY A 717 32.43 27.97 11.89
N ASP A 718 31.15 27.64 11.64
CA ASP A 718 30.76 26.30 11.18
C ASP A 718 31.34 25.98 9.79
N VAL A 719 31.40 26.97 8.89
CA VAL A 719 32.03 26.82 7.55
C VAL A 719 33.52 26.55 7.67
N TYR A 720 34.22 27.22 8.60
CA TYR A 720 35.63 26.93 8.88
C TYR A 720 35.81 25.48 9.38
N SER A 721 34.97 25.08 10.34
CA SER A 721 34.97 23.72 10.90
C SER A 721 34.76 22.67 9.81
N PHE A 722 33.84 22.92 8.87
CA PHE A 722 33.60 22.08 7.70
C PHE A 722 34.82 21.98 6.78
N GLY A 723 35.57 23.08 6.59
CA GLY A 723 36.82 23.06 5.82
C GLY A 723 37.89 22.12 6.40
N ILE A 724 37.99 22.06 7.73
CA ILE A 724 38.88 21.10 8.41
C ILE A 724 38.39 19.66 8.24
N ILE A 725 37.09 19.41 8.41
CA ILE A 725 36.50 18.07 8.19
C ILE A 725 36.69 17.59 6.75
N LEU A 726 36.57 18.51 5.78
CA LEU A 726 36.79 18.20 4.37
C LEU A 726 38.24 17.74 4.11
N GLN A 727 39.20 18.30 4.85
CA GLN A 727 40.59 17.83 4.83
C GLN A 727 40.72 16.43 5.40
N GLU A 728 40.09 16.17 6.55
CA GLU A 728 40.10 14.84 7.18
C GLU A 728 39.54 13.77 6.22
N ILE A 729 38.45 14.07 5.50
CA ILE A 729 37.86 13.18 4.50
C ILE A 729 38.79 13.00 3.28
N ALA A 730 39.42 14.08 2.81
CA ALA A 730 40.26 14.07 1.62
C ALA A 730 41.57 13.29 1.83
N LEU A 731 42.29 13.61 2.90
CA LEU A 731 43.61 13.05 3.19
C LEU A 731 43.56 11.78 4.04
N ARG A 732 42.46 11.53 4.75
CA ARG A 732 42.37 10.49 5.78
C ARG A 732 43.51 10.60 6.82
N SER A 733 43.94 11.84 7.06
CA SER A 733 44.90 12.21 8.09
C SER A 733 44.14 12.86 9.24
N GLY A 734 44.72 12.84 10.45
CA GLY A 734 44.12 13.48 11.63
C GLY A 734 43.79 14.96 11.41
N ALA A 735 42.94 15.52 12.28
CA ALA A 735 42.48 16.89 12.18
C ALA A 735 43.61 17.92 12.10
N PHE A 736 43.50 18.88 11.18
CA PHE A 736 44.50 19.93 10.93
C PHE A 736 45.89 19.35 10.57
N HIS A 737 45.93 18.46 9.57
CA HIS A 737 47.18 17.85 9.15
C HIS A 737 48.06 18.83 8.34
N VAL A 738 49.35 18.88 8.64
CA VAL A 738 50.36 19.64 7.89
C VAL A 738 51.49 18.70 7.48
N GLU A 739 51.73 18.60 6.18
CA GLU A 739 52.73 17.73 5.59
C GLU A 739 54.14 18.11 6.07
N GLY A 740 54.88 17.12 6.59
CA GLY A 740 56.27 17.30 7.05
C GLY A 740 56.45 17.97 8.43
N LEU A 741 55.38 18.26 9.17
CA LEU A 741 55.45 18.88 10.50
C LEU A 741 54.60 18.13 11.54
N ASP A 742 55.25 17.53 12.54
CA ASP A 742 54.58 16.94 13.71
C ASP A 742 54.42 17.99 14.82
N LEU A 743 53.34 18.77 14.75
CA LEU A 743 53.01 19.80 15.76
C LEU A 743 52.00 19.27 16.77
N SER A 744 52.16 19.68 18.03
CA SER A 744 51.14 19.42 19.05
C SER A 744 49.89 20.29 18.80
N PRO A 745 48.68 19.84 19.23
CA PRO A 745 47.45 20.64 19.11
C PRO A 745 47.58 22.03 19.75
N LYS A 746 48.38 22.16 20.81
CA LYS A 746 48.64 23.46 21.46
C LYS A 746 49.40 24.41 20.52
N GLU A 747 50.47 23.93 19.90
CA GLU A 747 51.27 24.74 18.97
C GLU A 747 50.44 25.15 17.74
N ILE A 748 49.64 24.24 17.20
CA ILE A 748 48.73 24.53 16.06
C ILE A 748 47.79 25.69 16.44
N ILE A 749 47.07 25.55 17.55
CA ILE A 749 46.11 26.56 18.00
C ILE A 749 46.79 27.91 18.28
N GLU A 750 47.97 27.92 18.90
CA GLU A 750 48.69 29.17 19.15
C GLU A 750 49.12 29.88 17.86
N ARG A 751 49.54 29.14 16.83
CA ARG A 751 49.92 29.72 15.53
C ARG A 751 48.72 30.26 14.75
N VAL A 752 47.60 29.53 14.76
CA VAL A 752 46.33 29.99 14.18
C VAL A 752 45.84 31.25 14.92
N THR A 753 45.90 31.26 16.24
CA THR A 753 45.47 32.40 17.07
C THR A 753 46.32 33.63 16.81
N ARG A 754 47.64 33.46 16.60
CA ARG A 754 48.58 34.56 16.30
C ARG A 754 48.33 35.25 14.95
N GLY A 755 47.70 34.57 13.98
CA GLY A 755 47.41 35.15 12.66
C GLY A 755 48.67 35.44 11.85
N GLU A 756 49.53 34.43 11.67
CA GLU A 756 50.75 34.52 10.85
C GLU A 756 50.45 34.99 9.40
N GLN A 757 51.45 35.55 8.70
CA GLN A 757 51.34 35.98 7.30
C GLN A 757 52.36 35.21 6.45
N PRO A 758 51.94 34.30 5.55
CA PRO A 758 50.56 33.90 5.26
C PRO A 758 49.90 33.14 6.43
N PRO A 759 48.56 33.14 6.54
CA PRO A 759 47.84 32.46 7.60
C PRO A 759 48.22 30.98 7.71
N PHE A 760 48.54 30.53 8.94
CA PHE A 760 48.85 29.13 9.18
C PHE A 760 47.60 28.28 8.92
N ARG A 761 47.69 27.37 7.94
CA ARG A 761 46.58 26.54 7.44
C ARG A 761 47.01 25.10 7.19
N PRO A 762 46.05 24.16 7.17
CA PRO A 762 46.35 22.76 6.89
C PRO A 762 46.86 22.54 5.46
N SER A 763 47.58 21.44 5.24
CA SER A 763 48.10 21.08 3.92
C SER A 763 46.99 20.74 2.92
N LEU A 764 47.23 21.13 1.66
CA LEU A 764 46.35 20.88 0.53
C LEU A 764 46.82 19.67 -0.26
N VAL A 765 45.87 18.94 -0.84
CA VAL A 765 46.17 17.80 -1.73
C VAL A 765 46.47 18.33 -3.14
N LEU A 766 47.70 18.19 -3.63
CA LEU A 766 48.03 18.42 -5.04
C LEU A 766 47.91 17.10 -5.82
N GLN A 767 46.68 16.70 -6.15
CA GLN A 767 46.44 15.74 -7.23
C GLN A 767 45.49 16.38 -8.25
N SER A 768 45.74 16.16 -9.54
CA SER A 768 45.10 16.86 -10.67
C SER A 768 43.56 16.77 -10.72
N HIS A 769 42.95 15.80 -10.03
CA HIS A 769 41.49 15.62 -9.96
C HIS A 769 40.84 16.27 -8.71
N LEU A 770 41.63 16.87 -7.81
CA LEU A 770 41.19 17.44 -6.53
C LEU A 770 41.43 18.95 -6.43
N GLU A 771 41.92 19.58 -7.48
CA GLU A 771 42.28 21.00 -7.47
C GLU A 771 41.09 21.90 -7.13
N GLU A 772 39.90 21.58 -7.66
CA GLU A 772 38.67 22.31 -7.37
C GLU A 772 38.17 22.10 -5.93
N LEU A 773 38.35 20.89 -5.37
CA LEU A 773 38.05 20.64 -3.95
C LEU A 773 39.04 21.39 -3.04
N GLY A 774 40.31 21.45 -3.42
CA GLY A 774 41.33 22.24 -2.74
C GLY A 774 40.98 23.73 -2.69
N GLN A 775 40.46 24.29 -3.80
CA GLN A 775 39.97 25.67 -3.84
C GLN A 775 38.77 25.88 -2.90
N LEU A 776 37.84 24.93 -2.84
CA LEU A 776 36.72 24.98 -1.89
C LEU A 776 37.22 24.98 -0.44
N MET A 777 38.14 24.08 -0.10
CA MET A 777 38.76 24.00 1.23
C MET A 777 39.44 25.32 1.60
N GLN A 778 40.20 25.91 0.66
CA GLN A 778 40.85 27.21 0.83
C GLN A 778 39.87 28.32 1.19
N ARG A 779 38.73 28.37 0.50
CA ARG A 779 37.69 29.36 0.77
C ARG A 779 36.97 29.11 2.10
N CYS A 780 36.75 27.85 2.48
CA CYS A 780 36.10 27.51 3.75
C CYS A 780 36.92 27.94 4.97
N TRP A 781 38.25 27.85 4.91
CA TRP A 781 39.12 28.25 6.02
C TRP A 781 39.76 29.65 5.85
N ALA A 782 39.17 30.53 5.05
CA ALA A 782 39.67 31.91 4.88
C ALA A 782 39.84 32.64 6.22
N GLU A 783 40.86 33.51 6.32
CA GLU A 783 41.15 34.27 7.54
C GLU A 783 40.01 35.25 7.88
N ASP A 784 39.48 35.95 6.87
CA ASP A 784 38.28 36.77 7.02
C ASP A 784 37.00 35.90 6.98
N PRO A 785 36.15 35.95 8.02
CA PRO A 785 34.86 35.26 8.03
C PRO A 785 33.93 35.61 6.85
N GLN A 786 34.03 36.82 6.29
CA GLN A 786 33.15 37.27 5.19
C GLN A 786 33.52 36.64 3.83
N GLU A 787 34.77 36.20 3.66
CA GLU A 787 35.22 35.51 2.43
C GLU A 787 34.75 34.05 2.37
N ARG A 788 34.30 33.50 3.50
CA ARG A 788 33.86 32.11 3.61
C ARG A 788 32.49 31.92 2.96
N PRO A 789 32.32 30.94 2.06
CA PRO A 789 31.05 30.74 1.37
C PRO A 789 29.98 30.14 2.31
N PRO A 790 28.72 30.59 2.25
CA PRO A 790 27.63 29.95 2.99
C PRO A 790 27.34 28.54 2.45
N PHE A 791 26.78 27.65 3.27
CA PHE A 791 26.49 26.26 2.89
C PHE A 791 25.62 26.12 1.62
N GLN A 792 24.75 27.08 1.34
CA GLN A 792 23.99 27.12 0.09
C GLN A 792 24.90 27.23 -1.15
N GLN A 793 25.94 28.07 -1.08
CA GLN A 793 26.94 28.22 -2.15
C GLN A 793 27.86 27.00 -2.22
N ILE A 794 28.25 26.43 -1.06
CA ILE A 794 29.04 25.19 -0.98
C ILE A 794 28.33 24.05 -1.70
N ARG A 795 27.01 23.87 -1.47
CA ARG A 795 26.19 22.85 -2.16
C ARG A 795 26.23 23.02 -3.68
N LEU A 796 26.15 24.25 -4.18
CA LEU A 796 26.19 24.53 -5.62
C LEU A 796 27.58 24.22 -6.22
N MET A 797 28.66 24.56 -5.51
CA MET A 797 30.03 24.26 -5.93
C MET A 797 30.26 22.74 -5.98
N LEU A 798 29.87 22.00 -4.94
CA LEU A 798 29.97 20.54 -4.91
C LEU A 798 29.19 19.87 -6.05
N ARG A 799 27.98 20.35 -6.38
CA ARG A 799 27.18 19.81 -7.49
C ARG A 799 27.82 20.06 -8.86
N LYS A 800 28.50 21.20 -9.04
CA LYS A 800 29.21 21.53 -10.28
C LYS A 800 30.35 20.53 -10.52
N PHE A 801 31.11 20.19 -9.48
CA PHE A 801 32.21 19.24 -9.53
C PHE A 801 31.75 17.81 -9.91
N ASN A 802 30.56 17.41 -9.46
CA ASN A 802 30.00 16.09 -9.78
C ASN A 802 29.46 15.98 -11.22
N ARG A 803 29.20 17.12 -11.87
CA ARG A 803 28.61 17.19 -13.22
C ARG A 803 29.62 16.87 -14.32
N GLU A 804 30.91 17.10 -14.07
CA GLU A 804 31.99 16.81 -15.04
C GLU A 804 32.43 15.34 -15.03
N ASN A 805 32.13 14.56 -13.97
CA ASN A 805 32.67 13.20 -13.83
C ASN A 805 31.69 12.01 -14.00
N SER A 806 30.36 12.14 -13.85
CA SER A 806 29.38 11.11 -14.32
C SER A 806 27.94 11.38 -13.82
N SER A 807 27.23 12.34 -14.40
CA SER A 807 25.96 12.83 -13.83
C SER A 807 24.70 11.95 -14.03
N ASN A 808 24.76 10.78 -14.70
CA ASN A 808 23.52 10.01 -14.97
C ASN A 808 23.49 8.59 -14.38
N ILE A 809 24.63 7.99 -14.06
CA ILE A 809 24.69 6.62 -13.53
C ILE A 809 24.71 6.63 -12.01
N LEU A 810 25.42 7.60 -11.42
CA LEU A 810 25.62 7.72 -9.98
C LEU A 810 24.33 8.14 -9.25
N ASP A 811 23.65 9.17 -9.75
CA ASP A 811 22.38 9.64 -9.20
C ASP A 811 21.29 8.57 -9.36
N ASN A 812 21.35 7.77 -10.45
CA ASN A 812 20.48 6.60 -10.62
C ASN A 812 20.80 5.49 -9.62
N LEU A 813 22.08 5.21 -9.32
CA LEU A 813 22.47 4.20 -8.34
C LEU A 813 22.13 4.62 -6.91
N LEU A 814 22.39 5.89 -6.56
CA LEU A 814 22.06 6.45 -5.25
C LEU A 814 20.54 6.52 -5.04
N SER A 815 19.78 7.00 -6.04
CA SER A 815 18.32 6.96 -6.01
C SER A 815 17.77 5.55 -5.91
N ARG A 816 18.38 4.57 -6.62
CA ARG A 816 17.98 3.17 -6.49
C ARG A 816 18.29 2.61 -5.12
N MET A 817 19.43 2.95 -4.51
CA MET A 817 19.76 2.49 -3.15
C MET A 817 18.83 3.12 -2.10
N GLU A 818 18.48 4.40 -2.22
CA GLU A 818 17.47 5.06 -1.37
C GLU A 818 16.09 4.41 -1.55
N GLN A 819 15.69 4.13 -2.79
CA GLN A 819 14.43 3.47 -3.10
C GLN A 819 14.39 2.02 -2.57
N TYR A 820 15.48 1.27 -2.70
CA TYR A 820 15.60 -0.07 -2.12
C TYR A 820 15.53 -0.03 -0.59
N ALA A 821 16.18 0.95 0.05
CA ALA A 821 16.15 1.11 1.51
C ALA A 821 14.74 1.45 2.02
N ASN A 822 14.03 2.36 1.35
CA ASN A 822 12.67 2.75 1.72
C ASN A 822 11.68 1.60 1.50
N ASN A 823 11.79 0.89 0.38
CA ASN A 823 10.94 -0.28 0.10
C ASN A 823 11.19 -1.43 1.11
N LEU A 824 12.44 -1.61 1.56
CA LEU A 824 12.77 -2.58 2.60
C LEU A 824 12.20 -2.16 3.96
N GLU A 825 12.19 -0.87 4.27
CA GLU A 825 11.62 -0.34 5.51
C GLU A 825 10.11 -0.55 5.56
N GLU A 826 9.40 -0.21 4.48
CA GLU A 826 7.96 -0.44 4.33
C GLU A 826 7.62 -1.93 4.44
N LEU A 827 8.39 -2.79 3.77
CA LEU A 827 8.18 -4.24 3.80
C LEU A 827 8.47 -4.84 5.19
N VAL A 828 9.50 -4.36 5.89
CA VAL A 828 9.82 -4.80 7.26
C VAL A 828 8.75 -4.33 8.23
N GLU A 829 8.23 -3.11 8.08
CA GLU A 829 7.14 -2.59 8.91
C GLU A 829 5.85 -3.39 8.69
N GLU A 830 5.47 -3.66 7.44
CA GLU A 830 4.32 -4.51 7.09
C GLU A 830 4.46 -5.93 7.66
N ARG A 831 5.63 -6.56 7.47
CA ARG A 831 5.93 -7.90 8.04
C ARG A 831 5.86 -7.91 9.56
N THR A 832 6.34 -6.85 10.21
CA THR A 832 6.34 -6.73 11.67
C THR A 832 4.92 -6.55 12.19
N GLN A 833 4.08 -5.75 11.51
CA GLN A 833 2.67 -5.62 11.85
C GLN A 833 1.90 -6.93 11.67
N ALA A 834 2.09 -7.62 10.54
CA ALA A 834 1.48 -8.92 10.29
C ALA A 834 1.88 -9.96 11.35
N TYR A 835 3.16 -9.98 11.76
CA TYR A 835 3.64 -10.85 12.84
C TYR A 835 2.97 -10.54 14.19
N LEU A 836 2.81 -9.26 14.53
CA LEU A 836 2.14 -8.84 15.78
C LEU A 836 0.66 -9.23 15.80
N GLU A 837 -0.03 -9.14 14.67
CA GLU A 837 -1.42 -9.58 14.55
C GLU A 837 -1.57 -11.10 14.68
N GLU A 838 -0.73 -11.87 13.98
CA GLU A 838 -0.72 -13.33 14.10
C GLU A 838 -0.39 -13.79 15.52
N LYS A 839 0.58 -13.12 16.18
CA LYS A 839 0.88 -13.37 17.59
C LYS A 839 -0.34 -13.12 18.48
N ARG A 840 -1.06 -12.01 18.26
CA ARG A 840 -2.26 -11.69 19.04
C ARG A 840 -3.36 -12.74 18.87
N LYS A 841 -3.58 -13.24 17.65
CA LYS A 841 -4.55 -14.31 17.36
C LYS A 841 -4.16 -15.62 18.06
N ALA A 842 -2.88 -16.00 18.00
CA ALA A 842 -2.36 -17.20 18.65
C ALA A 842 -2.49 -17.12 20.19
N GLU A 843 -2.20 -15.96 20.78
CA GLU A 843 -2.37 -15.74 22.23
C GLU A 843 -3.85 -15.80 22.65
N ALA A 844 -4.76 -15.20 21.87
CA ALA A 844 -6.19 -15.26 22.16
C ALA A 844 -6.73 -16.69 22.16
N LEU A 845 -6.32 -17.52 21.19
CA LEU A 845 -6.69 -18.94 21.15
C LEU A 845 -6.14 -19.73 22.34
N LEU A 846 -4.91 -19.42 22.78
CA LEU A 846 -4.29 -20.08 23.93
C LEU A 846 -5.07 -19.82 25.23
N TYR A 847 -5.54 -18.59 25.44
CA TYR A 847 -6.35 -18.21 26.62
C TYR A 847 -7.77 -18.79 26.60
N GLN A 848 -8.28 -19.23 25.44
CA GLN A 848 -9.55 -19.95 25.36
C GLN A 848 -9.44 -21.41 25.80
N ILE A 849 -8.24 -22.00 25.74
CA ILE A 849 -8.00 -23.42 26.06
C ILE A 849 -7.44 -23.59 27.48
N LEU A 850 -6.63 -22.66 27.96
CA LEU A 850 -5.97 -22.73 29.26
C LEU A 850 -6.21 -21.46 30.09
N PRO A 851 -6.24 -21.55 31.43
CA PRO A 851 -6.31 -20.36 32.27
C PRO A 851 -5.12 -19.43 32.03
N HIS A 852 -5.35 -18.11 32.14
CA HIS A 852 -4.34 -17.08 31.88
C HIS A 852 -3.03 -17.29 32.65
N SER A 853 -3.10 -17.64 33.93
CA SER A 853 -1.91 -17.88 34.78
C SER A 853 -1.06 -19.05 34.28
N VAL A 854 -1.70 -20.11 33.78
CA VAL A 854 -1.07 -21.32 33.26
C VAL A 854 -0.51 -21.09 31.86
N ALA A 855 -1.27 -20.40 31.00
CA ALA A 855 -0.85 -20.03 29.65
C ALA A 855 0.42 -19.16 29.65
N GLU A 856 0.52 -18.19 30.56
CA GLU A 856 1.71 -17.34 30.70
C GLU A 856 2.96 -18.10 31.16
N GLN A 857 2.82 -19.07 32.06
CA GLN A 857 3.93 -19.94 32.47
C GLN A 857 4.43 -20.79 31.29
N LEU A 858 3.51 -21.35 30.50
CA LEU A 858 3.87 -22.11 29.29
C LEU A 858 4.52 -21.24 28.22
N LYS A 859 4.07 -19.99 28.03
CA LYS A 859 4.71 -19.02 27.12
C LYS A 859 6.14 -18.69 27.50
N ARG A 860 6.46 -18.74 28.80
CA ARG A 860 7.82 -18.53 29.34
C ARG A 860 8.70 -19.79 29.26
N GLY A 861 8.15 -20.91 28.80
CA GLY A 861 8.84 -22.20 28.75
C GLY A 861 8.94 -22.89 30.12
N GLU A 862 8.15 -22.45 31.10
CA GLU A 862 8.13 -23.04 32.45
C GLU A 862 7.22 -24.27 32.47
N THR A 863 7.61 -25.30 33.24
CA THR A 863 6.76 -26.49 33.44
C THR A 863 5.69 -26.20 34.49
N VAL A 864 4.42 -26.39 34.13
CA VAL A 864 3.29 -26.20 35.06
C VAL A 864 3.23 -27.38 36.03
N GLN A 865 3.50 -27.13 37.31
CA GLN A 865 3.42 -28.15 38.36
C GLN A 865 1.98 -28.27 38.90
N ALA A 866 1.62 -29.47 39.39
CA ALA A 866 0.33 -29.67 40.03
C ALA A 866 0.31 -28.97 41.41
N GLU A 867 -0.76 -28.24 41.70
CA GLU A 867 -0.99 -27.52 42.95
C GLU A 867 -2.14 -28.14 43.75
N ALA A 868 -1.99 -28.25 45.07
CA ALA A 868 -3.04 -28.67 45.98
C ALA A 868 -3.79 -27.46 46.55
N PHE A 869 -5.10 -27.44 46.41
CA PHE A 869 -6.02 -26.42 46.90
C PHE A 869 -6.81 -26.96 48.09
N ASP A 870 -6.78 -26.24 49.21
CA ASP A 870 -7.35 -26.71 50.49
C ASP A 870 -8.89 -26.64 50.52
N SER A 871 -9.47 -25.70 49.78
CA SER A 871 -10.92 -25.49 49.72
C SER A 871 -11.30 -24.89 48.37
N VAL A 872 -12.12 -25.62 47.61
CA VAL A 872 -12.76 -25.16 46.38
C VAL A 872 -14.22 -25.60 46.38
N THR A 873 -15.08 -24.89 45.65
CA THR A 873 -16.46 -25.33 45.43
C THR A 873 -16.62 -25.79 43.98
N ILE A 874 -17.13 -27.00 43.81
CA ILE A 874 -17.35 -27.63 42.51
C ILE A 874 -18.85 -27.73 42.25
N TYR A 875 -19.24 -27.30 41.06
CA TYR A 875 -20.56 -27.39 40.48
C TYR A 875 -20.60 -28.51 39.43
N PHE A 876 -21.60 -29.37 39.53
CA PHE A 876 -21.99 -30.31 38.49
C PHE A 876 -23.45 -30.09 38.13
N SER A 877 -23.75 -30.08 36.84
CA SER A 877 -25.13 -30.15 36.37
C SER A 877 -25.32 -31.19 35.30
N ASP A 878 -26.50 -31.77 35.26
CA ASP A 878 -26.88 -32.78 34.27
C ASP A 878 -28.31 -32.54 33.76
N ILE A 879 -28.59 -33.00 32.54
CA ILE A 879 -29.89 -32.84 31.89
C ILE A 879 -30.79 -34.04 32.20
N VAL A 880 -31.87 -33.79 32.93
CA VAL A 880 -32.81 -34.84 33.32
C VAL A 880 -33.54 -35.39 32.09
N GLY A 881 -33.33 -36.68 31.81
CA GLY A 881 -33.97 -37.37 30.69
C GLY A 881 -33.23 -37.24 29.35
N PHE A 882 -31.99 -36.74 29.35
CA PHE A 882 -31.20 -36.56 28.14
C PHE A 882 -31.02 -37.84 27.32
N THR A 883 -30.81 -38.99 27.95
CA THR A 883 -30.68 -40.27 27.22
C THR A 883 -31.91 -40.57 26.36
N ALA A 884 -33.12 -40.35 26.88
CA ALA A 884 -34.35 -40.52 26.11
C ALA A 884 -34.48 -39.45 25.02
N LEU A 885 -34.18 -38.19 25.34
CA LEU A 885 -34.20 -37.08 24.40
C LEU A 885 -33.22 -37.29 23.22
N SER A 886 -32.03 -37.79 23.51
CA SER A 886 -31.00 -38.09 22.50
C SER A 886 -31.34 -39.31 21.64
N ALA A 887 -32.04 -40.31 22.20
CA ALA A 887 -32.46 -41.50 21.46
C ALA A 887 -33.56 -41.19 20.42
N GLU A 888 -34.38 -40.17 20.69
CA GLU A 888 -35.48 -39.75 19.81
C GLU A 888 -35.15 -38.54 18.92
N SER A 889 -33.93 -38.01 19.01
CA SER A 889 -33.45 -36.87 18.22
C SER A 889 -32.29 -37.27 17.30
N THR A 890 -32.14 -36.60 16.17
CA THR A 890 -31.01 -36.86 15.27
C THR A 890 -29.69 -36.36 15.90
N PRO A 891 -28.53 -36.96 15.59
CA PRO A 891 -27.24 -36.51 16.12
C PRO A 891 -26.96 -35.03 15.90
N MET A 892 -27.33 -34.47 14.74
CA MET A 892 -27.16 -33.05 14.44
C MET A 892 -28.04 -32.15 15.31
N GLN A 893 -29.28 -32.57 15.61
CA GLN A 893 -30.19 -31.84 16.50
C GLN A 893 -29.68 -31.87 17.95
N VAL A 894 -29.10 -33.00 18.40
CA VAL A 894 -28.47 -33.11 19.73
C VAL A 894 -27.26 -32.19 19.84
N VAL A 895 -26.38 -32.16 18.82
CA VAL A 895 -25.24 -31.24 18.79
C VAL A 895 -25.70 -29.78 18.83
N THR A 896 -26.72 -29.42 18.05
CA THR A 896 -27.26 -28.06 18.04
C THR A 896 -27.85 -27.66 19.40
N LEU A 897 -28.58 -28.57 20.05
CA LEU A 897 -29.13 -28.37 21.39
C LEU A 897 -28.02 -28.14 22.42
N LEU A 898 -27.00 -29.01 22.46
CA LEU A 898 -25.88 -28.88 23.39
C LEU A 898 -25.11 -27.57 23.15
N ASN A 899 -24.89 -27.20 21.89
CA ASN A 899 -24.21 -25.95 21.56
C ASN A 899 -25.01 -24.72 22.01
N ASP A 900 -26.33 -24.67 21.74
CA ASP A 900 -27.20 -23.58 22.19
C ASP A 900 -27.21 -23.47 23.72
N LEU A 901 -27.28 -24.61 24.42
CA LEU A 901 -27.28 -24.67 25.89
C LEU A 901 -25.95 -24.19 26.47
N TYR A 902 -24.82 -24.73 25.98
CA TYR A 902 -23.51 -24.35 26.49
C TYR A 902 -23.13 -22.92 26.12
N THR A 903 -23.57 -22.39 24.98
CA THR A 903 -23.41 -20.96 24.66
C THR A 903 -24.17 -20.08 25.67
N CYS A 904 -25.39 -20.49 26.05
CA CYS A 904 -26.15 -19.81 27.09
C CYS A 904 -25.45 -19.89 28.45
N PHE A 905 -24.89 -21.05 28.81
CA PHE A 905 -24.17 -21.21 30.07
C PHE A 905 -22.88 -20.40 30.11
N ASP A 906 -22.09 -20.45 29.03
CA ASP A 906 -20.84 -19.71 28.88
C ASP A 906 -21.07 -18.19 29.06
N ALA A 907 -22.16 -17.65 28.48
CA ALA A 907 -22.54 -16.25 28.66
C ALA A 907 -22.95 -15.89 30.11
N VAL A 908 -23.49 -16.85 30.87
CA VAL A 908 -23.86 -16.62 32.28
C VAL A 908 -22.62 -16.68 33.17
N ILE A 909 -21.74 -17.67 32.96
CA ILE A 909 -20.56 -17.88 33.82
C ILE A 909 -19.51 -16.78 33.68
N ASP A 910 -19.41 -16.09 32.55
CA ASP A 910 -18.50 -14.95 32.33
C ASP A 910 -18.71 -13.81 33.36
N ASN A 911 -19.87 -13.75 34.01
CA ASN A 911 -20.19 -12.75 35.03
C ASN A 911 -19.76 -13.14 36.45
N PHE A 912 -19.21 -14.33 36.65
CA PHE A 912 -18.85 -14.88 37.96
C PHE A 912 -17.38 -15.31 38.00
N ASP A 913 -16.78 -15.29 39.19
CA ASP A 913 -15.40 -15.76 39.40
C ASP A 913 -15.36 -17.30 39.44
N VAL A 914 -15.49 -17.90 38.27
CA VAL A 914 -15.55 -19.35 38.07
C VAL A 914 -14.72 -19.80 36.86
N TYR A 915 -14.23 -21.03 36.90
CA TYR A 915 -13.48 -21.65 35.82
C TYR A 915 -14.22 -22.88 35.28
N LYS A 916 -14.40 -22.93 33.96
CA LYS A 916 -14.95 -24.08 33.23
C LYS A 916 -13.86 -25.14 33.04
N VAL A 917 -14.06 -26.32 33.61
CA VAL A 917 -13.06 -27.40 33.59
C VAL A 917 -13.20 -28.23 32.32
N GLU A 918 -14.23 -29.07 32.23
CA GLU A 918 -14.53 -29.92 31.08
C GLU A 918 -16.04 -30.24 31.05
N THR A 919 -16.57 -30.61 29.88
CA THR A 919 -17.90 -31.24 29.77
C THR A 919 -17.74 -32.75 29.66
N ILE A 920 -18.53 -33.51 30.41
CA ILE A 920 -18.50 -34.98 30.39
C ILE A 920 -19.88 -35.46 29.93
N GLY A 921 -20.01 -35.78 28.64
CA GLY A 921 -21.32 -36.10 28.06
C GLY A 921 -22.23 -34.88 28.05
N ASP A 922 -23.39 -35.00 28.68
CA ASP A 922 -24.38 -33.95 28.94
C ASP A 922 -24.10 -33.14 30.22
N ALA A 923 -23.12 -33.56 31.03
CA ALA A 923 -22.79 -32.88 32.27
C ALA A 923 -21.88 -31.65 32.07
N TYR A 924 -22.19 -30.58 32.79
CA TYR A 924 -21.43 -29.32 32.81
C TYR A 924 -20.73 -29.15 34.16
N MET A 925 -19.40 -28.99 34.14
CA MET A 925 -18.56 -28.91 35.34
C MET A 925 -17.88 -27.54 35.44
N VAL A 926 -18.08 -26.88 36.58
CA VAL A 926 -17.52 -25.56 36.89
C VAL A 926 -16.93 -25.57 38.30
N VAL A 927 -15.88 -24.81 38.53
CA VAL A 927 -15.22 -24.70 39.84
C VAL A 927 -14.88 -23.25 40.14
N SER A 928 -14.91 -22.89 41.43
CA SER A 928 -14.37 -21.62 41.91
C SER A 928 -13.34 -21.84 43.03
N GLY A 929 -12.43 -20.90 43.21
CA GLY A 929 -11.28 -21.00 44.12
C GLY A 929 -10.01 -21.55 43.50
N LEU A 930 -10.01 -21.80 42.18
CA LEU A 930 -8.85 -22.15 41.37
C LEU A 930 -9.02 -21.64 39.92
N PRO A 931 -7.94 -21.45 39.13
CA PRO A 931 -6.53 -21.62 39.52
C PRO A 931 -6.03 -20.51 40.45
N VAL A 932 -6.77 -19.41 40.59
CA VAL A 932 -6.49 -18.34 41.56
C VAL A 932 -7.34 -18.57 42.80
N ARG A 933 -6.70 -18.56 43.98
CA ARG A 933 -7.40 -18.72 45.27
C ARG A 933 -8.19 -17.45 45.59
N ASN A 934 -9.49 -17.58 45.84
CA ASN A 934 -10.39 -16.46 46.18
C ASN A 934 -10.93 -16.52 47.63
N GLY A 935 -10.21 -17.19 48.53
CA GLY A 935 -10.61 -17.31 49.94
C GLY A 935 -11.86 -18.18 50.10
N ARG A 936 -12.88 -17.72 50.83
CA ARG A 936 -14.17 -18.43 50.98
C ARG A 936 -15.21 -18.03 49.93
N LEU A 937 -14.88 -17.08 49.05
CA LEU A 937 -15.81 -16.55 48.04
C LEU A 937 -16.26 -17.62 47.04
N HIS A 938 -15.44 -18.66 46.82
CA HIS A 938 -15.75 -19.75 45.91
C HIS A 938 -17.16 -20.34 46.06
N ALA A 939 -17.64 -20.52 47.30
CA ALA A 939 -18.96 -21.11 47.53
C ALA A 939 -20.08 -20.15 47.12
N ARG A 940 -19.90 -18.85 47.41
CA ARG A 940 -20.87 -17.80 47.08
C ARG A 940 -21.00 -17.60 45.57
N GLU A 941 -19.88 -17.54 44.87
CA GLU A 941 -19.86 -17.34 43.41
C GLU A 941 -20.53 -18.52 42.70
N VAL A 942 -20.23 -19.76 43.12
CA VAL A 942 -20.89 -20.96 42.57
C VAL A 942 -22.38 -21.01 42.91
N ALA A 943 -22.79 -20.61 44.12
CA ALA A 943 -24.20 -20.61 44.51
C ALA A 943 -25.03 -19.60 43.69
N ARG A 944 -24.50 -18.39 43.47
CA ARG A 944 -25.14 -17.37 42.63
C ARG A 944 -25.20 -17.78 41.16
N MET A 945 -24.10 -18.30 40.64
CA MET A 945 -24.04 -18.86 39.29
C MET A 945 -25.07 -19.99 39.12
N ALA A 946 -25.19 -20.90 40.10
CA ALA A 946 -26.14 -22.00 40.04
C ALA A 946 -27.61 -21.53 39.98
N LEU A 947 -27.96 -20.48 40.74
CA LEU A 947 -29.28 -19.86 40.68
C LEU A 947 -29.53 -19.18 39.33
N ALA A 948 -28.58 -18.39 38.83
CA ALA A 948 -28.68 -17.72 37.54
C ALA A 948 -28.81 -18.69 36.36
N LEU A 949 -28.04 -19.79 36.37
CA LEU A 949 -28.14 -20.85 35.36
C LEU A 949 -29.51 -21.55 35.42
N LEU A 950 -30.02 -21.81 36.62
CA LEU A 950 -31.34 -22.44 36.79
C LEU A 950 -32.47 -21.56 36.25
N ASP A 951 -32.40 -20.24 36.46
CA ASP A 951 -33.35 -19.28 35.89
C ASP A 951 -33.22 -19.13 34.37
N ALA A 952 -32.00 -19.12 33.83
CA ALA A 952 -31.77 -19.10 32.39
C ALA A 952 -32.39 -20.34 31.71
N VAL A 953 -32.23 -21.54 32.29
CA VAL A 953 -32.80 -22.79 31.76
C VAL A 953 -34.33 -22.77 31.74
N ARG A 954 -34.99 -22.09 32.69
CA ARG A 954 -36.46 -21.97 32.68
C ARG A 954 -36.98 -21.26 31.42
N SER A 955 -36.21 -20.32 30.89
CA SER A 955 -36.53 -19.55 29.67
C SER A 955 -36.02 -20.19 28.38
N PHE A 956 -35.14 -21.18 28.48
CA PHE A 956 -34.52 -21.85 27.34
C PHE A 956 -35.50 -22.77 26.59
N ARG A 957 -35.58 -22.64 25.26
CA ARG A 957 -36.46 -23.45 24.40
C ARG A 957 -35.67 -24.33 23.45
N ILE A 958 -36.04 -25.60 23.37
CA ILE A 958 -35.43 -26.56 22.45
C ILE A 958 -35.98 -26.33 21.04
N ARG A 959 -35.13 -25.91 20.09
CA ARG A 959 -35.55 -25.53 18.72
C ARG A 959 -36.38 -26.60 18.01
N HIS A 960 -35.99 -27.87 18.13
CA HIS A 960 -36.65 -28.99 17.47
C HIS A 960 -37.83 -29.57 18.28
N ARG A 961 -38.01 -29.15 19.54
CA ARG A 961 -39.09 -29.57 20.45
C ARG A 961 -39.53 -28.40 21.36
N PRO A 962 -40.16 -27.36 20.81
CA PRO A 962 -40.43 -26.12 21.54
C PRO A 962 -41.46 -26.25 22.68
N GLN A 963 -42.18 -27.38 22.77
CA GLN A 963 -43.16 -27.67 23.81
C GLN A 963 -42.57 -28.42 25.01
N GLU A 964 -41.37 -29.00 24.89
CA GLU A 964 -40.68 -29.66 25.98
C GLU A 964 -39.77 -28.68 26.71
N GLN A 965 -39.88 -28.62 28.04
CA GLN A 965 -39.00 -27.79 28.87
C GLN A 965 -37.78 -28.61 29.31
N LEU A 966 -36.58 -28.03 29.09
CA LEU A 966 -35.34 -28.61 29.58
C LEU A 966 -35.30 -28.55 31.11
N ARG A 967 -34.98 -29.67 31.76
CA ARG A 967 -34.88 -29.76 33.22
C ARG A 967 -33.46 -30.09 33.62
N LEU A 968 -32.83 -29.17 34.35
CA LEU A 968 -31.49 -29.35 34.88
C LEU A 968 -31.54 -29.88 36.31
N ARG A 969 -30.66 -30.80 36.67
CA ARG A 969 -30.36 -31.14 38.07
C ARG A 969 -28.95 -30.65 38.41
N ILE A 970 -28.79 -30.07 39.59
CA ILE A 970 -27.52 -29.43 40.00
C ILE A 970 -27.06 -30.02 41.32
N GLY A 971 -25.77 -30.34 41.42
CA GLY A 971 -25.07 -30.72 42.65
C GLY A 971 -23.86 -29.85 42.92
N VAL A 972 -23.69 -29.44 44.17
CA VAL A 972 -22.58 -28.59 44.60
C VAL A 972 -21.94 -29.10 45.88
N HIS A 973 -20.62 -29.25 45.85
CA HIS A 973 -19.83 -29.69 47.01
C HIS A 973 -18.56 -28.85 47.17
N THR A 974 -18.16 -28.65 48.42
CA THR A 974 -16.97 -27.87 48.80
C THR A 974 -15.97 -28.77 49.51
N GLY A 975 -14.71 -28.74 49.08
CA GLY A 975 -13.66 -29.56 49.66
C GLY A 975 -12.29 -29.37 48.98
N PRO A 976 -11.25 -30.07 49.44
CA PRO A 976 -9.89 -29.96 48.90
C PRO A 976 -9.74 -30.67 47.54
N VAL A 977 -8.89 -30.16 46.65
CA VAL A 977 -8.61 -30.75 45.33
C VAL A 977 -7.15 -30.52 44.92
N CYS A 978 -6.58 -31.41 44.11
CA CYS A 978 -5.32 -31.16 43.41
C CYS A 978 -5.60 -30.81 41.95
N ALA A 979 -5.00 -29.76 41.40
CA ALA A 979 -5.20 -29.37 40.01
C ALA A 979 -3.86 -29.20 39.28
N GLY A 980 -3.83 -29.53 37.99
CA GLY A 980 -2.61 -29.44 37.17
C GLY A 980 -2.85 -29.74 35.70
N VAL A 981 -1.86 -29.43 34.86
CA VAL A 981 -1.93 -29.68 33.41
C VAL A 981 -1.51 -31.11 33.08
N VAL A 982 -2.38 -31.84 32.36
CA VAL A 982 -2.13 -33.22 31.93
C VAL A 982 -2.03 -33.29 30.42
N GLY A 983 -1.01 -34.01 29.92
CA GLY A 983 -0.77 -34.25 28.50
C GLY A 983 0.11 -33.19 27.83
N LEU A 984 1.02 -33.64 26.94
CA LEU A 984 1.95 -32.76 26.20
C LEU A 984 1.39 -32.28 24.85
N LYS A 985 0.57 -33.10 24.19
CA LYS A 985 0.06 -32.83 22.84
C LYS A 985 -1.29 -32.09 22.82
N MET A 986 -2.09 -32.30 23.86
CA MET A 986 -3.36 -31.59 24.12
C MET A 986 -3.41 -31.29 25.62
N PRO A 987 -2.76 -30.21 26.08
CA PRO A 987 -2.70 -29.90 27.50
C PRO A 987 -4.09 -29.53 28.03
N ARG A 988 -4.51 -30.18 29.12
CA ARG A 988 -5.78 -29.90 29.79
C ARG A 988 -5.55 -29.63 31.27
N TYR A 989 -6.24 -28.63 31.80
CA TYR A 989 -6.19 -28.33 33.23
C TYR A 989 -7.20 -29.21 33.98
N CYS A 990 -6.70 -30.28 34.60
CA CYS A 990 -7.53 -31.32 35.21
C CYS A 990 -7.56 -31.19 36.75
N LEU A 991 -8.68 -31.59 37.35
CA LEU A 991 -8.86 -31.63 38.81
C LEU A 991 -8.91 -33.09 39.29
N PHE A 992 -8.23 -33.36 40.41
CA PHE A 992 -8.13 -34.68 41.03
C PHE A 992 -8.47 -34.60 42.53
N GLY A 993 -9.37 -35.45 42.98
CA GLY A 993 -9.72 -35.56 44.40
C GLY A 993 -11.10 -36.13 44.65
N ASP A 994 -11.36 -36.55 45.89
CA ASP A 994 -12.66 -37.07 46.31
C ASP A 994 -13.78 -36.02 46.25
N THR A 995 -13.41 -34.74 46.30
CA THR A 995 -14.33 -33.59 46.15
C THR A 995 -15.06 -33.62 44.79
N VAL A 996 -14.36 -33.98 43.70
CA VAL A 996 -14.96 -34.09 42.35
C VAL A 996 -16.02 -35.21 42.34
N ASN A 997 -15.67 -36.37 42.90
CA ASN A 997 -16.58 -37.52 42.96
C ASN A 997 -17.79 -37.25 43.86
N THR A 998 -17.59 -36.55 44.98
CA THR A 998 -18.67 -36.19 45.89
C THR A 998 -19.61 -35.16 45.27
N ALA A 999 -19.09 -34.17 44.54
CA ALA A 999 -19.89 -33.20 43.81
C ALA A 999 -20.76 -33.87 42.71
N SER A 1000 -20.17 -34.77 41.92
CA SER A 1000 -20.93 -35.57 40.94
C SER A 1000 -22.02 -36.42 41.60
N ARG A 1001 -21.79 -36.97 42.80
CA ARG A 1001 -22.82 -37.70 43.55
C ARG A 1001 -23.92 -36.80 44.11
N MET A 1002 -23.59 -35.55 44.47
CA MET A 1002 -24.61 -34.56 44.83
C MET A 1002 -25.54 -34.31 43.65
N GLU A 1003 -24.99 -34.19 42.44
CA GLU A 1003 -25.75 -33.98 41.22
C GLU A 1003 -26.63 -35.21 40.91
N SER A 1004 -26.04 -36.41 40.89
CA SER A 1004 -26.75 -37.63 40.50
C SER A 1004 -27.93 -37.98 41.42
N ASN A 1005 -27.84 -37.61 42.70
CA ASN A 1005 -28.91 -37.78 43.68
C ASN A 1005 -29.81 -36.53 43.80
N GLY A 1006 -29.58 -35.50 43.00
CA GLY A 1006 -30.40 -34.29 42.95
C GLY A 1006 -31.79 -34.52 42.35
N GLU A 1007 -32.65 -33.50 42.47
CA GLU A 1007 -33.98 -33.48 41.87
C GLU A 1007 -34.01 -32.49 40.70
N ALA A 1008 -34.93 -32.72 39.76
CA ALA A 1008 -35.11 -31.83 38.62
C ALA A 1008 -35.44 -30.39 39.08
N LEU A 1009 -34.77 -29.42 38.47
CA LEU A 1009 -34.88 -27.99 38.72
C LEU A 1009 -34.56 -27.57 40.17
N LYS A 1010 -33.71 -28.33 40.88
CA LYS A 1010 -33.23 -28.00 42.22
C LYS A 1010 -31.71 -28.04 42.31
N ILE A 1011 -31.17 -27.25 43.25
CA ILE A 1011 -29.74 -27.17 43.54
C ILE A 1011 -29.45 -27.91 44.84
N HIS A 1012 -28.75 -29.03 44.74
CA HIS A 1012 -28.43 -29.93 45.84
C HIS A 1012 -27.06 -29.61 46.46
N LEU A 1013 -27.03 -29.31 47.76
CA LEU A 1013 -25.82 -28.92 48.48
C LEU A 1013 -25.40 -29.96 49.53
N SER A 1014 -24.08 -30.14 49.64
CA SER A 1014 -23.46 -30.84 50.78
C SER A 1014 -23.46 -30.01 52.07
N SER A 1015 -23.24 -30.67 53.22
CA SER A 1015 -23.12 -30.00 54.52
C SER A 1015 -21.93 -29.03 54.57
N GLU A 1016 -20.85 -29.36 53.87
CA GLU A 1016 -19.63 -28.56 53.79
C GLU A 1016 -19.88 -27.25 53.02
N THR A 1017 -20.58 -27.31 51.89
CA THR A 1017 -20.97 -26.10 51.13
C THR A 1017 -21.89 -25.20 51.95
N LYS A 1018 -22.86 -25.80 52.66
CA LYS A 1018 -23.79 -25.08 53.53
C LYS A 1018 -23.04 -24.29 54.62
N ALA A 1019 -22.06 -24.91 55.28
CA ALA A 1019 -21.28 -24.25 56.31
C ALA A 1019 -20.55 -22.99 55.79
N VAL A 1020 -20.00 -23.04 54.57
CA VAL A 1020 -19.34 -21.88 53.95
C VAL A 1020 -20.36 -20.79 53.57
N LEU A 1021 -21.53 -21.17 53.04
CA LEU A 1021 -22.58 -20.21 52.65
C LEU A 1021 -23.22 -19.50 53.85
N GLU A 1022 -23.36 -20.18 54.99
CA GLU A 1022 -23.92 -19.59 56.23
C GLU A 1022 -23.07 -18.44 56.76
N GLU A 1023 -21.76 -18.43 56.51
CA GLU A 1023 -20.86 -17.36 56.95
C GLU A 1023 -21.07 -16.03 56.20
N PHE A 1024 -21.54 -16.08 54.96
CA PHE A 1024 -21.82 -14.88 54.17
C PHE A 1024 -23.18 -14.25 54.50
N GLY A 1025 -24.14 -15.05 54.97
CA GLY A 1025 -25.54 -14.64 55.12
C GLY A 1025 -26.23 -14.42 53.78
N GLY A 1026 -27.57 -14.46 53.77
CA GLY A 1026 -28.37 -14.12 52.58
C GLY A 1026 -28.87 -15.29 51.75
N PHE A 1027 -28.33 -16.51 51.85
CA PHE A 1027 -28.86 -17.66 51.09
C PHE A 1027 -30.00 -18.38 51.84
N GLU A 1028 -31.05 -18.77 51.11
CA GLU A 1028 -32.17 -19.56 51.63
C GLU A 1028 -31.89 -21.05 51.42
N LEU A 1029 -31.66 -21.75 52.54
CA LEU A 1029 -31.30 -23.17 52.55
C LEU A 1029 -32.35 -24.01 53.28
N GLU A 1030 -32.78 -25.11 52.67
CA GLU A 1030 -33.75 -26.06 53.24
C GLU A 1030 -33.09 -27.41 53.51
N LEU A 1031 -33.37 -28.02 54.67
CA LEU A 1031 -32.85 -29.35 54.99
C LEU A 1031 -33.58 -30.41 54.16
N ARG A 1032 -32.85 -31.17 53.35
CA ARG A 1032 -33.39 -32.31 52.60
C ARG A 1032 -33.54 -33.55 53.48
N GLY A 1033 -32.58 -33.76 54.39
CA GLY A 1033 -32.47 -34.96 55.22
C GLY A 1033 -31.23 -35.79 54.87
N ASP A 1034 -31.21 -37.04 55.35
CA ASP A 1034 -30.08 -37.96 55.15
C ASP A 1034 -30.29 -38.78 53.87
N VAL A 1035 -29.42 -38.62 52.88
CA VAL A 1035 -29.44 -39.32 51.58
C VAL A 1035 -28.36 -40.40 51.56
N GLU A 1036 -28.73 -41.63 51.16
CA GLU A 1036 -27.77 -42.73 51.05
C GLU A 1036 -26.94 -42.60 49.77
N MET A 1037 -25.63 -42.39 49.92
CA MET A 1037 -24.70 -42.22 48.82
C MET A 1037 -23.70 -43.37 48.75
N LYS A 1038 -23.56 -43.94 47.54
CA LYS A 1038 -22.67 -45.07 47.27
C LYS A 1038 -21.25 -44.77 47.76
N GLY A 1039 -20.75 -45.56 48.71
CA GLY A 1039 -19.39 -45.42 49.26
C GLY A 1039 -19.20 -44.31 50.31
N LYS A 1040 -20.25 -43.57 50.68
CA LYS A 1040 -20.21 -42.54 51.75
C LYS A 1040 -21.21 -42.82 52.88
N GLY A 1041 -22.19 -43.71 52.66
CA GLY A 1041 -23.25 -43.99 53.63
C GLY A 1041 -24.33 -42.92 53.61
N LYS A 1042 -24.99 -42.69 54.76
CA LYS A 1042 -26.02 -41.64 54.90
C LYS A 1042 -25.34 -40.28 55.07
N VAL A 1043 -25.54 -39.39 54.10
CA VAL A 1043 -25.00 -38.02 54.09
C VAL A 1043 -26.14 -37.03 54.25
N ARG A 1044 -26.01 -36.09 55.19
CA ARG A 1044 -26.98 -35.01 55.37
C ARG A 1044 -26.80 -33.93 54.32
N THR A 1045 -27.87 -33.56 53.63
CA THR A 1045 -27.82 -32.61 52.52
C THR A 1045 -28.93 -31.55 52.57
N TYR A 1046 -28.79 -30.52 51.74
CA TYR A 1046 -29.62 -29.33 51.76
C TYR A 1046 -30.02 -28.91 50.33
N TRP A 1047 -31.12 -28.19 50.21
CA TRP A 1047 -31.52 -27.50 48.98
C TRP A 1047 -31.17 -26.01 49.07
N LEU A 1048 -30.66 -25.44 48.00
CA LEU A 1048 -30.56 -23.99 47.82
C LEU A 1048 -31.79 -23.48 47.08
N LEU A 1049 -32.55 -22.58 47.71
CA LEU A 1049 -33.81 -22.06 47.18
C LEU A 1049 -33.66 -20.67 46.54
N GLY A 1050 -32.75 -19.83 47.06
CA GLY A 1050 -32.57 -18.46 46.56
C GLY A 1050 -31.61 -17.63 47.42
N GLU A 1051 -31.53 -16.32 47.13
CA GLU A 1051 -30.74 -15.34 47.88
C GLU A 1051 -31.64 -14.15 48.31
N ARG A 1052 -31.79 -13.93 49.62
CA ARG A 1052 -32.49 -12.79 50.23
C ARG A 1052 -31.75 -11.50 49.94
N GLY A 1053 -32.35 -10.65 49.11
CA GLY A 1053 -31.82 -9.33 48.75
C GLY A 1053 -31.68 -9.07 47.25
N SER A 1054 -31.94 -10.07 46.40
CA SER A 1054 -31.97 -9.92 44.95
C SER A 1054 -33.36 -9.49 44.47
N SER A 1055 -33.75 -8.24 44.73
CA SER A 1055 -34.78 -7.57 43.94
C SER A 1055 -34.09 -6.61 42.96
N THR A 1056 -33.86 -7.11 41.75
CA THR A 1056 -33.69 -6.32 40.52
C THR A 1056 -34.44 -7.02 39.41
#